data_AF-A0A814BGI7-F1
#
_entry.id   AF-A0A814BGI7-F1
#
_cell.length_a   1.000
_cell.length_b   1.000
_cell.length_c   1.000
_cell.angle_alpha   90.00
_cell.angle_beta   90.00
_cell.angle_gamma   90.00
#
_symmetry.space_group_name_H-M   'P 1'
#
loop_
_entity.id
_entity.type
_entity.pdbx_description
1 polymer ?
#
loop_
_entity_poly.entity_id
_entity_poly.type
_entity_poly.pdbx_seq_one_letter_code
_entity_poly.pdbx_strand_id
1 'polypeptide(L)'
;MHSCRQDSENCKNFIEKLKNCDRKQLRELLQPITLWHIGKCELYHWIDALDLFDSILEEACLKTGTWMLNCDRKENEELKFLILDILHFTALLIEHSYSRHLYNSIEYLILLLQSSDVHIVLSVLSLLYVFSKRSNFITRLQSEKKQALIARLIYLAETWGGKENGFDLARCCSIRDPSEFPEHAINLHFVYVTQPEPSSGGVQQQISKQIDVPNVHSAGENAAAVMETVLSEHTTLVEDKQIKLFTHLRLAYAFPNFEQRLLCIQARLQALSILVYSIAIQDANNVLYDGLIEELVEVLNVRDTTLTDIKASALKTLTSIIHLERTTKHPPRLQEIIEATQANSYHGFLPTLVRQCIDKLTGPNADRFPQTLSTALFSFLYHMASYETGGEALVNCGIMQALIKVVNYYDESQDFIMFVTRAVRVIDLITTLEVTSFQANNGLQAFINRLEHEVNQCRKEQPFVIRTPKLDTQQSQVSGSDSSHFYQLNSPGTPGEANPSGEQQTSTDMDTQQNISTPVKTTTTNFDGDQQTNDDKFEFTTTAPKLGLSCYHQRAALLKSILNYLKKAFSEPTMVESTRHIMDGSLPNSLKHIISNAEYYGPSLFHLATDVVTSFIFQEPSQLSSLQDNGLTDVLMYALLKKDVPAARDVLASLPNVFSALCLNTRGLENFMECKPFEKLFRVLLSPEYLPAMRRRRGADTAYGTASSLGNAVDELMRHQVSLRTEAMKSIIRLLEQLVEMGNDPKYCCQKSHSSSSSTKTIDTIRITNRATRTAAVNNNDRNAQSSDDEYDLDDEATNDELPINRLVNLHAANNQDQPQTSEQQPTSTRTPLTDSSAVSNLPTANTMTTADSRLQQTITQQHQKEEPIPVPLLDYITNIMRFVEGVISNNTTDDHGKEFVKLGGLIPLLNILHMKNLPIDFPSSQACICAAGLCKSTLTLVKDNKVIELAITNLDEILQSLTSFYQGRQYDGSLLINELAQAVSSSSIDPLDAINQSSSTPLLHRLSFVHSHISLLVSLCKITQNDVRSILISHWGTERGLRVLQNLNKLCVTLIWESSVLLSLCSTTTTLDNSATFNKDDLLKLFPNDVQSTVDSTNVAS
;
A
#
# COMPACT_ATOMS: atom_id res chain seq x y z
N MET A 1 -2.81 6.18 -7.12
CA MET A 1 -2.26 7.52 -6.85
C MET A 1 -3.18 8.67 -7.22
N HIS A 2 -3.91 8.67 -8.36
CA HIS A 2 -4.64 9.87 -8.79
C HIS A 2 -5.74 10.41 -7.84
N SER A 3 -6.59 9.58 -7.21
CA SER A 3 -7.60 10.09 -6.25
C SER A 3 -6.94 10.83 -5.07
N CYS A 4 -5.81 10.31 -4.58
CA CYS A 4 -5.01 10.93 -3.53
C CYS A 4 -4.48 12.33 -3.91
N ARG A 5 -4.38 12.71 -5.20
CA ARG A 5 -3.98 14.08 -5.58
C ARG A 5 -5.03 15.13 -5.20
N GLN A 6 -6.33 14.80 -5.29
CA GLN A 6 -7.40 15.73 -4.95
C GLN A 6 -7.70 15.76 -3.45
N ASP A 7 -7.71 14.59 -2.79
CA ASP A 7 -7.71 14.54 -1.32
C ASP A 7 -6.53 15.35 -0.77
N SER A 8 -5.33 15.22 -1.38
CA SER A 8 -4.14 16.00 -1.01
C SER A 8 -4.32 17.50 -1.20
N GLU A 9 -5.06 17.97 -2.22
CA GLU A 9 -5.26 19.40 -2.47
C GLU A 9 -6.23 20.03 -1.47
N ASN A 10 -7.36 19.36 -1.18
CA ASN A 10 -8.26 19.78 -0.11
C ASN A 10 -7.60 19.68 1.28
N CYS A 11 -6.82 18.62 1.52
CA CYS A 11 -6.05 18.42 2.75
C CYS A 11 -4.98 19.51 2.95
N LYS A 12 -4.19 19.84 1.92
CA LYS A 12 -3.24 20.97 1.94
C LYS A 12 -3.94 22.29 2.25
N ASN A 13 -5.05 22.58 1.57
CA ASN A 13 -5.84 23.79 1.80
C ASN A 13 -6.46 23.86 3.22
N PHE A 14 -6.54 22.74 3.94
CA PHE A 14 -6.95 22.69 5.34
C PHE A 14 -5.76 22.79 6.31
N ILE A 15 -4.65 22.09 6.04
CA ILE A 15 -3.38 22.21 6.77
C ILE A 15 -2.87 23.66 6.76
N GLU A 16 -2.86 24.32 5.59
CA GLU A 16 -2.47 25.73 5.45
C GLU A 16 -3.44 26.70 6.16
N LYS A 17 -4.68 26.30 6.47
CA LYS A 17 -5.55 27.08 7.36
C LYS A 17 -5.13 26.90 8.82
N LEU A 18 -4.97 25.66 9.28
CA LEU A 18 -4.56 25.36 10.66
C LEU A 18 -3.27 26.08 11.05
N LYS A 19 -2.27 26.11 10.16
CA LYS A 19 -1.00 26.84 10.33
C LYS A 19 -1.14 28.33 10.61
N ASN A 20 -2.18 28.97 10.08
CA ASN A 20 -2.34 30.42 10.05
C ASN A 20 -3.45 30.93 10.99
N CYS A 21 -3.88 30.13 11.97
CA CYS A 21 -4.99 30.46 12.86
C CYS A 21 -4.56 30.77 14.30
N ASP A 22 -5.14 31.82 14.88
CA ASP A 22 -5.06 32.10 16.31
C ASP A 22 -5.76 31.02 17.14
N ARG A 23 -5.37 30.85 18.42
CA ARG A 23 -5.92 29.80 19.32
C ARG A 23 -7.47 29.72 19.36
N LYS A 24 -8.17 30.86 19.22
CA LYS A 24 -9.65 30.88 19.18
C LYS A 24 -10.21 30.43 17.83
N GLN A 25 -9.60 30.87 16.72
CA GLN A 25 -9.94 30.42 15.36
C GLN A 25 -9.64 28.92 15.17
N LEU A 26 -8.54 28.44 15.75
CA LEU A 26 -8.20 27.02 15.76
C LEU A 26 -9.33 26.20 16.41
N ARG A 27 -9.85 26.65 17.55
CA ARG A 27 -10.99 26.00 18.21
C ARG A 27 -12.25 26.02 17.34
N GLU A 28 -12.59 27.16 16.76
CA GLU A 28 -13.73 27.32 15.84
C GLU A 28 -13.63 26.42 14.58
N LEU A 29 -12.41 26.09 14.13
CA LEU A 29 -12.15 25.17 13.02
C LEU A 29 -12.19 23.69 13.41
N LEU A 30 -11.74 23.33 14.61
CA LEU A 30 -11.70 21.93 15.06
C LEU A 30 -13.05 21.43 15.61
N GLN A 31 -13.77 22.27 16.37
CA GLN A 31 -15.04 21.91 17.01
C GLN A 31 -16.13 21.30 16.08
N PRO A 32 -16.33 21.74 14.82
CA PRO A 32 -17.32 21.12 13.93
C PRO A 32 -16.89 19.76 13.34
N ILE A 33 -15.65 19.31 13.54
CA ILE A 33 -15.09 18.10 12.90
C ILE A 33 -15.31 16.87 13.80
N THR A 34 -16.55 16.36 13.82
CA THR A 34 -16.91 15.12 14.53
C THR A 34 -16.76 13.86 13.68
N LEU A 35 -16.56 14.00 12.37
CA LEU A 35 -16.44 12.92 11.39
C LEU A 35 -15.32 13.23 10.40
N TRP A 36 -14.57 12.21 9.99
CA TRP A 36 -13.49 12.38 9.01
C TRP A 36 -14.01 12.29 7.57
N HIS A 37 -14.02 13.42 6.88
CA HIS A 37 -14.57 13.54 5.51
C HIS A 37 -13.52 13.52 4.38
N ILE A 38 -12.22 13.52 4.72
CA ILE A 38 -11.11 13.46 3.76
C ILE A 38 -10.74 11.98 3.50
N GLY A 39 -10.17 11.64 2.34
CA GLY A 39 -9.52 10.35 2.14
C GLY A 39 -8.39 10.07 3.16
N LYS A 40 -7.88 8.83 3.19
CA LYS A 40 -6.70 8.51 4.02
C LYS A 40 -5.48 9.34 3.58
N CYS A 41 -4.72 9.89 4.52
CA CYS A 41 -3.61 10.82 4.26
C CYS A 41 -2.28 10.35 4.87
N GLU A 42 -1.14 10.77 4.32
CA GLU A 42 0.17 10.55 4.97
C GLU A 42 0.35 11.49 6.15
N LEU A 43 0.68 10.96 7.35
CA LEU A 43 0.89 11.79 8.54
C LEU A 43 2.05 12.78 8.39
N TYR A 44 3.02 12.49 7.51
CA TYR A 44 4.12 13.37 7.15
C TYR A 44 3.67 14.76 6.67
N HIS A 45 2.49 14.90 6.06
CA HIS A 45 1.97 16.19 5.62
C HIS A 45 1.40 17.07 6.76
N TRP A 46 1.23 16.50 7.95
CA TRP A 46 0.62 17.16 9.10
C TRP A 46 1.63 17.60 10.17
N ILE A 47 2.94 17.34 9.99
CA ILE A 47 3.98 17.63 10.98
C ILE A 47 3.90 19.07 11.48
N ASP A 48 3.88 20.06 10.59
CA ASP A 48 3.78 21.49 10.95
C ASP A 48 2.54 21.84 11.82
N ALA A 49 1.45 21.07 11.70
CA ALA A 49 0.23 21.25 12.49
C ALA A 49 0.25 20.45 13.80
N LEU A 50 0.94 19.31 13.82
CA LEU A 50 1.22 18.55 15.04
C LEU A 50 2.21 19.31 15.94
N ASP A 51 3.26 19.92 15.38
CA ASP A 51 4.21 20.76 16.12
C ASP A 51 3.51 21.97 16.79
N LEU A 52 2.49 22.54 16.14
CA LEU A 52 1.61 23.55 16.74
C LEU A 52 0.80 22.97 17.92
N PHE A 53 0.24 21.77 17.78
CA PHE A 53 -0.48 21.11 18.87
C PHE A 53 0.45 20.76 20.03
N ASP A 54 1.66 20.29 19.76
CA ASP A 54 2.68 19.96 20.76
C ASP A 54 3.01 21.18 21.63
N SER A 55 3.12 22.38 21.05
CA SER A 55 3.33 23.63 21.83
C SER A 55 2.17 23.96 22.79
N ILE A 56 0.93 23.58 22.44
CA ILE A 56 -0.27 23.79 23.27
C ILE A 56 -0.37 22.69 24.35
N LEU A 57 0.03 21.46 24.00
CA LEU A 57 0.10 20.32 24.93
C LEU A 57 1.24 20.51 25.96
N GLU A 58 2.37 21.11 25.57
CA GLU A 58 3.45 21.48 26.49
C GLU A 58 2.95 22.51 27.54
N GLU A 59 2.33 23.61 27.09
CA GLU A 59 1.75 24.63 27.98
C GLU A 59 0.70 24.06 28.96
N ALA A 60 -0.06 23.05 28.51
CA ALA A 60 -1.03 22.34 29.34
C ALA A 60 -0.37 21.48 30.42
N CYS A 61 0.74 20.81 30.07
CA CYS A 61 1.48 19.90 30.94
C CYS A 61 2.38 20.58 31.98
N LEU A 62 2.58 21.90 31.91
CA LEU A 62 3.36 22.65 32.89
C LEU A 62 2.79 22.46 34.31
N LYS A 63 3.63 22.01 35.26
CA LYS A 63 3.23 21.86 36.66
C LYS A 63 3.19 23.21 37.38
N THR A 64 2.09 23.48 38.09
CA THR A 64 1.87 24.65 38.95
C THR A 64 1.80 24.17 40.41
N GLY A 65 2.94 24.10 41.09
CA GLY A 65 3.06 23.44 42.41
C GLY A 65 3.94 22.20 42.31
N THR A 66 3.62 21.14 43.05
CA THR A 66 4.33 19.84 42.98
C THR A 66 3.66 18.85 42.03
N TRP A 67 2.35 18.99 41.82
CA TRP A 67 1.48 18.03 41.15
C TRP A 67 0.52 18.65 40.13
N MET A 68 -0.15 19.77 40.45
CA MET A 68 -1.25 20.30 39.65
C MET A 68 -0.79 20.71 38.24
N LEU A 69 -1.51 20.27 37.19
CA LEU A 69 -1.24 20.68 35.80
C LEU A 69 -1.86 22.05 35.50
N ASN A 70 -1.26 22.81 34.59
CA ASN A 70 -1.76 24.12 34.16
C ASN A 70 -3.17 24.04 33.54
N CYS A 71 -3.53 22.91 32.91
CA CYS A 71 -4.90 22.64 32.42
C CYS A 71 -5.95 22.38 33.52
N ASP A 72 -5.55 22.05 34.74
CA ASP A 72 -6.46 21.75 35.86
C ASP A 72 -6.95 23.03 36.59
N ARG A 73 -6.42 24.21 36.21
CA ARG A 73 -6.74 25.51 36.81
C ARG A 73 -8.05 26.07 36.24
N LYS A 74 -8.96 26.50 37.13
CA LYS A 74 -10.23 27.16 36.79
C LYS A 74 -10.07 28.40 35.89
N GLU A 75 -8.94 29.08 35.98
CA GLU A 75 -8.60 30.26 35.18
C GLU A 75 -8.31 29.92 33.70
N ASN A 76 -7.96 28.67 33.41
CA ASN A 76 -7.51 28.19 32.10
C ASN A 76 -8.58 27.35 31.37
N GLU A 77 -9.86 27.59 31.62
CA GLU A 77 -10.95 26.77 31.06
C GLU A 77 -11.00 26.81 29.51
N GLU A 78 -10.65 27.94 28.88
CA GLU A 78 -10.49 28.02 27.41
C GLU A 78 -9.38 27.07 26.88
N LEU A 79 -8.28 26.93 27.63
CA LEU A 79 -7.17 26.03 27.28
C LEU A 79 -7.58 24.56 27.46
N LYS A 80 -8.28 24.22 28.56
CA LYS A 80 -8.88 22.89 28.76
C LYS A 80 -9.69 22.45 27.55
N PHE A 81 -10.62 23.29 27.08
CA PHE A 81 -11.44 22.93 25.92
C PHE A 81 -10.62 22.79 24.64
N LEU A 82 -9.67 23.69 24.38
CA LEU A 82 -8.80 23.61 23.21
C LEU A 82 -7.99 22.29 23.17
N ILE A 83 -7.54 21.79 24.32
CA ILE A 83 -6.88 20.47 24.43
C ILE A 83 -7.84 19.33 24.08
N LEU A 84 -9.09 19.38 24.54
CA LEU A 84 -10.10 18.36 24.21
C LEU A 84 -10.38 18.34 22.70
N ASP A 85 -10.56 19.51 22.09
CA ASP A 85 -10.79 19.67 20.64
C ASP A 85 -9.56 19.18 19.82
N ILE A 86 -8.33 19.49 20.26
CA ILE A 86 -7.07 18.99 19.66
C ILE A 86 -6.93 17.47 19.79
N LEU A 87 -7.18 16.88 20.96
CA LEU A 87 -7.06 15.43 21.19
C LEU A 87 -8.10 14.65 20.39
N HIS A 88 -9.34 15.17 20.28
CA HIS A 88 -10.39 14.59 19.44
C HIS A 88 -9.99 14.61 17.96
N PHE A 89 -9.56 15.76 17.44
CA PHE A 89 -9.09 15.88 16.07
C PHE A 89 -7.88 14.97 15.78
N THR A 90 -6.93 14.90 16.70
CA THR A 90 -5.75 14.02 16.57
C THR A 90 -6.15 12.55 16.53
N ALA A 91 -7.17 12.12 17.28
CA ALA A 91 -7.68 10.75 17.22
C ALA A 91 -8.28 10.42 15.85
N LEU A 92 -9.06 11.34 15.25
CA LEU A 92 -9.61 11.18 13.90
C LEU A 92 -8.50 11.14 12.83
N LEU A 93 -7.53 12.07 12.91
CA LEU A 93 -6.36 12.12 12.02
C LEU A 93 -5.52 10.84 12.11
N ILE A 94 -5.27 10.32 13.31
CA ILE A 94 -4.49 9.08 13.49
C ILE A 94 -5.28 7.86 13.01
N GLU A 95 -6.61 7.79 13.18
CA GLU A 95 -7.40 6.68 12.62
C GLU A 95 -7.29 6.65 11.08
N HIS A 96 -7.37 7.81 10.43
CA HIS A 96 -7.38 7.94 8.98
C HIS A 96 -6.01 8.18 8.31
N SER A 97 -4.91 8.17 9.06
CA SER A 97 -3.56 8.38 8.48
C SER A 97 -2.74 7.11 8.22
N TYR A 98 -1.85 7.22 7.25
CA TYR A 98 -0.70 6.34 7.03
C TYR A 98 0.53 6.87 7.79
N SER A 99 1.57 6.04 7.94
CA SER A 99 2.85 6.43 8.56
C SER A 99 2.74 6.93 10.02
N ARG A 100 1.80 6.34 10.80
CA ARG A 100 1.49 6.69 12.20
C ARG A 100 2.67 6.72 13.18
N HIS A 101 3.77 6.06 12.84
CA HIS A 101 5.01 6.05 13.64
C HIS A 101 5.73 7.42 13.70
N LEU A 102 5.32 8.40 12.88
CA LEU A 102 5.86 9.76 12.90
C LEU A 102 5.33 10.63 14.05
N TYR A 103 4.31 10.18 14.80
CA TYR A 103 3.75 10.92 15.94
C TYR A 103 4.70 10.89 17.15
N ASN A 104 5.20 12.05 17.58
CA ASN A 104 6.23 12.15 18.62
C ASN A 104 5.68 12.60 20.01
N SER A 105 4.49 13.19 20.06
CA SER A 105 3.87 13.89 21.20
C SER A 105 3.44 13.00 22.39
N ILE A 106 3.89 11.74 22.43
CA ILE A 106 3.46 10.72 23.39
C ILE A 106 3.79 11.05 24.85
N GLU A 107 4.80 11.89 25.09
CA GLU A 107 5.18 12.33 26.44
C GLU A 107 4.14 13.26 27.08
N TYR A 108 3.56 14.19 26.31
CA TYR A 108 2.44 15.00 26.79
C TYR A 108 1.21 14.15 27.10
N LEU A 109 0.93 13.11 26.30
CA LEU A 109 -0.15 12.15 26.60
C LEU A 109 0.10 11.41 27.93
N ILE A 110 1.32 10.96 28.19
CA ILE A 110 1.73 10.31 29.45
C ILE A 110 1.61 11.27 30.65
N LEU A 111 1.84 12.57 30.45
CA LEU A 111 1.62 13.60 31.47
C LEU A 111 0.12 13.87 31.71
N LEU A 112 -0.67 14.09 30.66
CA LEU A 112 -2.11 14.41 30.75
C LEU A 112 -2.97 13.29 31.38
N LEU A 113 -2.53 12.02 31.38
CA LEU A 113 -3.16 10.95 32.18
C LEU A 113 -3.16 11.24 33.70
N GLN A 114 -2.34 12.20 34.17
CA GLN A 114 -2.27 12.66 35.56
C GLN A 114 -3.12 13.92 35.83
N SER A 115 -3.89 14.42 34.85
CA SER A 115 -4.84 15.52 35.07
C SER A 115 -5.92 15.16 36.10
N SER A 116 -6.36 16.14 36.88
CA SER A 116 -7.54 16.03 37.75
C SER A 116 -8.84 15.80 36.97
N ASP A 117 -8.90 16.24 35.71
CA ASP A 117 -10.10 16.24 34.89
C ASP A 117 -10.24 14.94 34.08
N VAL A 118 -11.33 14.21 34.33
CA VAL A 118 -11.56 12.89 33.72
C VAL A 118 -11.87 13.00 32.22
N HIS A 119 -12.35 14.14 31.71
CA HIS A 119 -12.57 14.34 30.27
C HIS A 119 -11.24 14.44 29.50
N ILE A 120 -10.21 15.06 30.10
CA ILE A 120 -8.86 15.10 29.51
C ILE A 120 -8.29 13.68 29.47
N VAL A 121 -8.38 12.95 30.57
CA VAL A 121 -7.93 11.54 30.66
C VAL A 121 -8.64 10.67 29.61
N LEU A 122 -9.97 10.78 29.46
CA LEU A 122 -10.75 10.06 28.46
C LEU A 122 -10.40 10.41 27.01
N SER A 123 -10.04 11.67 26.75
CA SER A 123 -9.63 12.11 25.41
C SER A 123 -8.26 11.53 25.03
N VAL A 124 -7.32 11.53 25.99
CA VAL A 124 -6.02 10.85 25.84
C VAL A 124 -6.20 9.34 25.65
N LEU A 125 -7.03 8.68 26.48
CA LEU A 125 -7.33 7.25 26.33
C LEU A 125 -7.99 6.94 24.98
N SER A 126 -8.86 7.81 24.48
CA SER A 126 -9.51 7.62 23.18
C SER A 126 -8.50 7.69 22.01
N LEU A 127 -7.53 8.61 22.07
CA LEU A 127 -6.41 8.66 21.12
C LEU A 127 -5.49 7.44 21.24
N LEU A 128 -5.14 7.03 22.46
CA LEU A 128 -4.32 5.83 22.71
C LEU A 128 -5.02 4.53 22.24
N TYR A 129 -6.35 4.45 22.34
CA TYR A 129 -7.15 3.33 21.82
C TYR A 129 -7.09 3.24 20.28
N VAL A 130 -7.09 4.38 19.58
CA VAL A 130 -6.86 4.39 18.13
C VAL A 130 -5.46 3.87 17.82
N PHE A 131 -4.42 4.35 18.51
CA PHE A 131 -3.05 3.84 18.33
C PHE A 131 -2.97 2.33 18.59
N SER A 132 -3.48 1.83 19.71
CA SER A 132 -3.41 0.39 20.05
C SER A 132 -4.18 -0.50 19.08
N LYS A 133 -5.30 -0.03 18.53
CA LYS A 133 -6.15 -0.81 17.62
C LYS A 133 -5.74 -0.71 16.14
N ARG A 134 -5.02 0.34 15.75
CA ARG A 134 -4.69 0.65 14.35
C ARG A 134 -3.19 0.64 14.03
N SER A 135 -2.32 0.33 15.00
CA SER A 135 -0.88 0.33 14.76
C SER A 135 -0.05 -0.35 15.84
N ASN A 136 1.11 -0.85 15.43
CA ASN A 136 2.20 -1.25 16.33
C ASN A 136 2.96 -0.05 16.96
N PHE A 137 2.28 1.06 17.24
CA PHE A 137 2.89 2.27 17.81
C PHE A 137 3.35 2.05 19.25
N ILE A 138 2.43 1.64 20.14
CA ILE A 138 2.71 1.45 21.58
C ILE A 138 3.74 0.32 21.81
N THR A 139 3.74 -0.70 20.95
CA THR A 139 4.72 -1.79 21.01
C THR A 139 6.12 -1.34 20.60
N ARG A 140 6.25 -0.40 19.65
CA ARG A 140 7.53 0.16 19.16
C ARG A 140 8.05 1.39 19.94
N LEU A 141 7.34 1.88 20.97
CA LEU A 141 7.80 2.97 21.84
C LEU A 141 9.12 2.64 22.58
N GLN A 142 9.94 3.68 22.81
CA GLN A 142 11.14 3.63 23.66
C GLN A 142 10.81 3.01 25.04
N SER A 143 11.68 2.14 25.55
CA SER A 143 11.40 1.31 26.73
C SER A 143 10.91 2.10 27.95
N GLU A 144 11.53 3.25 28.24
CA GLU A 144 11.18 4.12 29.36
C GLU A 144 9.76 4.72 29.19
N LYS A 145 9.50 5.39 28.06
CA LYS A 145 8.17 5.95 27.73
C LYS A 145 7.09 4.86 27.69
N LYS A 146 7.43 3.67 27.17
CA LYS A 146 6.54 2.49 27.11
C LYS A 146 6.18 1.97 28.50
N GLN A 147 7.17 1.79 29.39
CA GLN A 147 6.93 1.37 30.78
C GLN A 147 6.12 2.42 31.55
N ALA A 148 6.48 3.71 31.41
CA ALA A 148 5.78 4.82 32.03
C ALA A 148 4.30 4.93 31.61
N LEU A 149 3.98 4.62 30.35
CA LEU A 149 2.61 4.54 29.83
C LEU A 149 1.88 3.31 30.38
N ILE A 150 2.48 2.12 30.30
CA ILE A 150 1.85 0.87 30.73
C ILE A 150 1.53 0.90 32.23
N ALA A 151 2.43 1.41 33.08
CA ALA A 151 2.17 1.55 34.51
C ALA A 151 0.94 2.43 34.81
N ARG A 152 0.81 3.59 34.15
CA ARG A 152 -0.35 4.49 34.26
C ARG A 152 -1.64 3.82 33.80
N LEU A 153 -1.59 3.07 32.70
CA LEU A 153 -2.74 2.32 32.19
C LEU A 153 -3.16 1.18 33.14
N ILE A 154 -2.21 0.49 33.77
CA ILE A 154 -2.50 -0.55 34.78
C ILE A 154 -3.22 0.05 35.99
N TYR A 155 -2.72 1.16 36.55
CA TYR A 155 -3.40 1.82 37.68
C TYR A 155 -4.80 2.35 37.31
N LEU A 156 -5.03 2.74 36.06
CA LEU A 156 -6.36 3.11 35.54
C LEU A 156 -7.30 1.90 35.35
N ALA A 157 -6.76 0.73 35.01
CA ALA A 157 -7.54 -0.49 34.77
C ALA A 157 -7.85 -1.29 36.05
N GLU A 158 -7.08 -1.06 37.12
CA GLU A 158 -7.12 -1.80 38.39
C GLU A 158 -8.53 -1.88 39.00
N THR A 159 -8.83 -2.98 39.69
CA THR A 159 -10.15 -3.23 40.26
C THR A 159 -10.38 -2.40 41.52
N TRP A 160 -11.63 -1.96 41.74
CA TRP A 160 -12.02 -1.17 42.91
C TRP A 160 -12.59 -2.03 44.05
N GLY A 161 -12.32 -3.35 44.02
CA GLY A 161 -12.86 -4.34 44.96
C GLY A 161 -13.89 -5.32 44.34
N GLY A 162 -14.46 -4.99 43.18
CA GLY A 162 -15.38 -5.86 42.42
C GLY A 162 -16.68 -6.24 43.15
N LYS A 163 -17.43 -7.20 42.58
CA LYS A 163 -18.70 -7.74 43.09
C LYS A 163 -18.68 -8.08 44.59
N GLU A 164 -17.64 -8.78 45.06
CA GLU A 164 -17.48 -9.23 46.46
C GLU A 164 -17.43 -8.08 47.47
N ASN A 165 -16.79 -6.96 47.14
CA ASN A 165 -16.75 -5.77 48.00
C ASN A 165 -17.91 -4.79 47.73
N GLY A 166 -18.91 -5.19 46.94
CA GLY A 166 -20.06 -4.35 46.59
C GLY A 166 -19.82 -3.33 45.47
N PHE A 167 -18.65 -3.38 44.81
CA PHE A 167 -18.23 -2.50 43.71
C PHE A 167 -18.52 -3.10 42.32
N ASP A 168 -19.65 -3.79 42.18
CA ASP A 168 -20.14 -4.24 40.87
C ASP A 168 -20.31 -3.07 39.89
N LEU A 169 -19.91 -3.27 38.63
CA LEU A 169 -19.96 -2.26 37.57
C LEU A 169 -21.39 -1.79 37.28
N ALA A 170 -22.38 -2.69 37.23
CA ALA A 170 -23.77 -2.32 36.91
C ALA A 170 -24.41 -1.49 38.06
N ARG A 171 -24.12 -1.84 39.31
CA ARG A 171 -24.48 -1.05 40.50
C ARG A 171 -23.80 0.32 40.50
N CYS A 172 -22.52 0.41 40.13
CA CYS A 172 -21.81 1.70 40.04
C CYS A 172 -22.38 2.61 38.94
N CYS A 173 -22.90 2.05 37.85
CA CYS A 173 -23.60 2.77 36.79
C CYS A 173 -25.03 3.24 37.16
N SER A 174 -25.53 2.92 38.36
CA SER A 174 -26.88 3.32 38.82
C SER A 174 -26.85 4.66 39.57
N ILE A 175 -27.91 5.47 39.41
CA ILE A 175 -28.18 6.61 40.30
C ILE A 175 -28.66 6.06 41.65
N ARG A 176 -27.89 6.34 42.70
CA ARG A 176 -28.07 5.87 44.10
C ARG A 176 -27.43 6.88 45.04
N ASP A 177 -27.94 7.00 46.26
CA ASP A 177 -27.33 7.84 47.29
C ASP A 177 -25.91 7.38 47.62
N PRO A 178 -24.94 8.30 47.89
CA PRO A 178 -23.56 7.94 48.21
C PRO A 178 -23.43 6.99 49.40
N SER A 179 -24.35 7.04 50.35
CA SER A 179 -24.42 6.13 51.52
C SER A 179 -24.89 4.71 51.21
N GLU A 180 -25.33 4.41 49.99
CA GLU A 180 -25.58 3.03 49.55
C GLU A 180 -24.32 2.30 49.05
N PHE A 181 -23.18 3.01 48.96
CA PHE A 181 -21.90 2.45 48.53
C PHE A 181 -20.98 2.18 49.73
N PRO A 182 -19.98 1.27 49.60
CA PRO A 182 -19.01 1.02 50.66
C PRO A 182 -18.24 2.29 51.04
N GLU A 183 -17.87 2.46 52.31
CA GLU A 183 -17.14 3.66 52.78
C GLU A 183 -15.83 3.91 52.01
N HIS A 184 -15.20 2.85 51.51
CA HIS A 184 -13.98 2.87 50.70
C HIS A 184 -14.18 3.50 49.30
N ALA A 185 -15.42 3.81 48.91
CA ALA A 185 -15.74 4.51 47.66
C ALA A 185 -15.53 6.03 47.75
N ILE A 186 -15.53 6.58 48.97
CA ILE A 186 -15.54 8.03 49.25
C ILE A 186 -14.36 8.43 50.17
N ASN A 187 -13.89 7.48 50.99
CA ASN A 187 -12.70 7.61 51.81
C ASN A 187 -11.52 6.93 51.10
N LEU A 188 -10.42 7.65 50.93
CA LEU A 188 -9.18 7.08 50.40
C LEU A 188 -8.41 6.39 51.54
N HIS A 189 -8.17 5.10 51.39
CA HIS A 189 -7.30 4.30 52.26
C HIS A 189 -6.16 3.71 51.42
N PHE A 190 -4.92 4.09 51.69
CA PHE A 190 -3.76 3.70 50.89
C PHE A 190 -2.57 3.29 51.77
N VAL A 191 -2.23 2.00 51.72
CA VAL A 191 -1.10 1.41 52.47
C VAL A 191 0.11 1.24 51.55
N TYR A 192 1.28 1.71 52.00
CA TYR A 192 2.54 1.56 51.25
C TYR A 192 3.71 1.18 52.17
N VAL A 193 4.56 0.27 51.69
CA VAL A 193 5.82 -0.07 52.37
C VAL A 193 6.91 0.91 51.94
N THR A 194 7.62 1.51 52.91
CA THR A 194 8.86 2.27 52.66
C THR A 194 10.06 1.31 52.58
N GLN A 195 11.04 1.63 51.74
CA GLN A 195 12.32 0.90 51.75
C GLN A 195 13.03 1.08 53.11
N PRO A 196 13.74 0.07 53.63
CA PRO A 196 14.47 0.19 54.88
C PRO A 196 15.71 1.07 54.70
N GLU A 197 15.92 2.04 55.59
CA GLU A 197 17.22 2.70 55.69
C GLU A 197 18.29 1.71 56.19
N PRO A 198 19.58 1.89 55.79
CA PRO A 198 20.67 0.99 56.17
C PRO A 198 21.11 1.18 57.64
N SER A 199 20.24 0.87 58.59
CA SER A 199 20.56 0.86 60.01
C SER A 199 21.58 -0.23 60.35
N SER A 200 22.66 0.15 61.05
CA SER A 200 23.80 -0.75 61.32
C SER A 200 23.53 -1.76 62.44
N GLY A 201 22.77 -2.81 62.12
CA GLY A 201 22.74 -4.07 62.89
C GLY A 201 21.36 -4.56 63.33
N GLY A 202 20.91 -5.66 62.72
CA GLY A 202 19.83 -6.52 63.25
C GLY A 202 18.42 -6.19 62.77
N VAL A 203 17.83 -7.14 62.03
CA VAL A 203 16.41 -7.18 61.58
C VAL A 203 15.98 -6.03 60.66
N GLN A 204 15.89 -6.32 59.35
CA GLN A 204 15.17 -5.48 58.40
C GLN A 204 13.65 -5.59 58.66
N GLN A 205 13.09 -4.65 59.43
CA GLN A 205 11.65 -4.58 59.64
C GLN A 205 11.00 -3.67 58.59
N GLN A 206 10.17 -4.24 57.71
CA GLN A 206 9.42 -3.45 56.73
C GLN A 206 8.37 -2.60 57.45
N ILE A 207 8.44 -1.28 57.29
CA ILE A 207 7.45 -0.35 57.84
C ILE A 207 6.40 -0.08 56.76
N SER A 208 5.18 -0.56 57.00
CA SER A 208 3.98 -0.16 56.28
C SER A 208 3.49 1.19 56.83
N LYS A 209 3.51 2.23 56.00
CA LYS A 209 2.82 3.50 56.26
C LYS A 209 1.43 3.45 55.63
N GLN A 210 0.49 4.19 56.21
CA GLN A 210 -0.90 4.27 55.79
C GLN A 210 -1.28 5.74 55.60
N ILE A 211 -2.03 6.03 54.54
CA ILE A 211 -2.59 7.34 54.22
C ILE A 211 -4.11 7.17 54.21
N ASP A 212 -4.81 7.85 55.12
CA ASP A 212 -6.26 7.88 55.18
C ASP A 212 -6.76 9.31 54.95
N VAL A 213 -7.57 9.51 53.90
CA VAL A 213 -8.23 10.80 53.65
C VAL A 213 -9.75 10.57 53.63
N PRO A 214 -10.47 10.89 54.73
CA PRO A 214 -11.92 10.75 54.78
C PRO A 214 -12.62 11.83 53.96
N ASN A 215 -13.74 11.49 53.33
CA ASN A 215 -14.58 12.41 52.54
C ASN A 215 -13.81 13.23 51.49
N VAL A 216 -12.99 12.55 50.66
CA VAL A 216 -12.05 13.15 49.70
C VAL A 216 -12.70 14.23 48.83
N HIS A 217 -13.94 14.00 48.39
CA HIS A 217 -14.78 14.93 47.61
C HIS A 217 -14.99 16.32 48.23
N SER A 218 -14.71 16.48 49.53
CA SER A 218 -14.87 17.73 50.29
C SER A 218 -13.54 18.35 50.75
N ALA A 219 -12.41 17.67 50.52
CA ALA A 219 -11.11 18.02 51.08
C ALA A 219 -10.33 19.09 50.30
N GLY A 220 -10.82 19.53 49.13
CA GLY A 220 -10.14 20.53 48.29
C GLY A 220 -10.88 20.87 47.01
N GLU A 221 -10.39 21.88 46.27
CA GLU A 221 -11.05 22.42 45.08
C GLU A 221 -11.05 21.48 43.85
N ASN A 222 -10.07 20.58 43.77
CA ASN A 222 -9.95 19.51 42.79
C ASN A 222 -9.05 18.39 43.35
N ALA A 223 -8.94 17.26 42.65
CA ALA A 223 -8.12 16.13 43.08
C ALA A 223 -6.64 16.51 43.27
N ALA A 224 -6.06 17.34 42.39
CA ALA A 224 -4.68 17.79 42.53
C ALA A 224 -4.45 18.64 43.80
N ALA A 225 -5.37 19.51 44.21
CA ALA A 225 -5.23 20.31 45.43
C ALA A 225 -5.19 19.43 46.70
N VAL A 226 -5.96 18.34 46.73
CA VAL A 226 -5.89 17.34 47.81
C VAL A 226 -4.56 16.57 47.73
N MET A 227 -4.08 16.24 46.53
CA MET A 227 -2.78 15.58 46.33
C MET A 227 -1.58 16.44 46.78
N GLU A 228 -1.56 17.74 46.46
CA GLU A 228 -0.55 18.70 46.95
C GLU A 228 -0.51 18.71 48.49
N THR A 229 -1.69 18.69 49.13
CA THR A 229 -1.83 18.64 50.59
C THR A 229 -1.23 17.35 51.15
N VAL A 230 -1.62 16.19 50.62
CA VAL A 230 -1.11 14.87 51.04
C VAL A 230 0.40 14.74 50.79
N LEU A 231 0.93 15.27 49.68
CA LEU A 231 2.37 15.28 49.39
C LEU A 231 3.16 16.16 50.38
N SER A 232 2.58 17.27 50.84
CA SER A 232 3.21 18.14 51.85
C SER A 232 3.36 17.44 53.21
N GLU A 233 2.41 16.57 53.57
CA GLU A 233 2.43 15.76 54.79
C GLU A 233 3.28 14.48 54.66
N HIS A 234 3.47 13.98 53.43
CA HIS A 234 4.07 12.66 53.15
C HIS A 234 5.20 12.71 52.11
N THR A 235 6.14 13.63 52.28
CA THR A 235 7.34 13.83 51.43
C THR A 235 8.28 12.63 51.25
N THR A 236 8.03 11.48 51.91
CA THR A 236 8.80 10.22 51.72
C THR A 236 8.22 9.29 50.65
N LEU A 237 7.24 9.72 49.85
CA LEU A 237 6.58 8.87 48.85
C LEU A 237 7.29 8.93 47.48
N VAL A 238 7.66 7.76 46.93
CA VAL A 238 8.32 7.63 45.61
C VAL A 238 7.32 7.83 44.46
N GLU A 239 7.74 8.46 43.36
CA GLU A 239 6.91 8.91 42.23
C GLU A 239 5.91 7.85 41.70
N ASP A 240 6.32 6.61 41.43
CA ASP A 240 5.42 5.53 41.00
C ASP A 240 4.22 5.33 41.95
N LYS A 241 4.49 5.44 43.27
CA LYS A 241 3.45 5.32 44.31
C LYS A 241 2.62 6.59 44.42
N GLN A 242 3.15 7.76 44.08
CA GLN A 242 2.37 9.00 43.97
C GLN A 242 1.35 8.89 42.84
N ILE A 243 1.74 8.35 41.67
CA ILE A 243 0.85 8.17 40.51
C ILE A 243 -0.27 7.17 40.82
N LYS A 244 0.04 6.04 41.49
CA LYS A 244 -1.00 5.11 41.93
C LYS A 244 -1.92 5.74 42.98
N LEU A 245 -1.38 6.37 44.02
CA LEU A 245 -2.15 7.09 45.04
C LEU A 245 -3.10 8.11 44.41
N PHE A 246 -2.61 8.93 43.47
CA PHE A 246 -3.42 9.93 42.79
C PHE A 246 -4.56 9.32 41.97
N THR A 247 -4.34 8.15 41.36
CA THR A 247 -5.39 7.47 40.58
C THR A 247 -6.55 7.01 41.47
N HIS A 248 -6.24 6.49 42.67
CA HIS A 248 -7.25 6.14 43.68
C HIS A 248 -7.90 7.39 44.30
N LEU A 249 -7.13 8.46 44.53
CA LEU A 249 -7.62 9.74 45.05
C LEU A 249 -8.62 10.40 44.09
N ARG A 250 -8.28 10.49 42.80
CA ARG A 250 -9.15 11.04 41.74
C ARG A 250 -10.46 10.25 41.63
N LEU A 251 -10.41 8.92 41.77
CA LEU A 251 -11.60 8.07 41.86
C LEU A 251 -12.46 8.44 43.08
N ALA A 252 -11.89 8.45 44.29
CA ALA A 252 -12.62 8.74 45.53
C ALA A 252 -13.20 10.17 45.59
N TYR A 253 -12.54 11.14 44.93
CA TYR A 253 -13.05 12.49 44.72
C TYR A 253 -14.25 12.51 43.76
N ALA A 254 -14.16 11.77 42.64
CA ALA A 254 -15.19 11.71 41.61
C ALA A 254 -16.42 10.87 42.01
N PHE A 255 -16.25 9.80 42.78
CA PHE A 255 -17.25 8.75 42.99
C PHE A 255 -18.62 9.23 43.51
N PRO A 256 -18.75 10.21 44.42
CA PRO A 256 -20.05 10.69 44.89
C PRO A 256 -20.87 11.40 43.79
N ASN A 257 -20.21 12.01 42.81
CA ASN A 257 -20.87 12.64 41.66
C ASN A 257 -21.17 11.55 40.61
N PHE A 258 -22.44 11.40 40.25
CA PHE A 258 -22.88 10.38 39.28
C PHE A 258 -22.16 10.48 37.94
N GLU A 259 -22.11 11.67 37.33
CA GLU A 259 -21.50 11.90 36.02
C GLU A 259 -20.00 11.62 36.05
N GLN A 260 -19.28 12.15 37.05
CA GLN A 260 -17.84 11.90 37.19
C GLN A 260 -17.53 10.43 37.49
N ARG A 261 -18.38 9.73 38.26
CA ARG A 261 -18.30 8.27 38.45
C ARG A 261 -18.46 7.51 37.12
N LEU A 262 -19.41 7.91 36.27
CA LEU A 262 -19.58 7.32 34.94
C LEU A 262 -18.32 7.49 34.07
N LEU A 263 -17.71 8.68 34.08
CA LEU A 263 -16.47 8.97 33.35
C LEU A 263 -15.29 8.12 33.87
N CYS A 264 -15.16 7.91 35.19
CA CYS A 264 -14.15 7.01 35.76
C CYS A 264 -14.35 5.55 35.33
N ILE A 265 -15.60 5.07 35.25
CA ILE A 265 -15.91 3.71 34.74
C ILE A 265 -15.50 3.60 33.26
N GLN A 266 -15.85 4.59 32.45
CA GLN A 266 -15.44 4.63 31.04
C GLN A 266 -13.92 4.64 30.88
N ALA A 267 -13.19 5.40 31.71
CA ALA A 267 -11.73 5.47 31.67
C ALA A 267 -11.08 4.12 32.02
N ARG A 268 -11.59 3.41 33.03
CA ARG A 268 -11.15 2.05 33.39
C ARG A 268 -11.35 1.06 32.23
N LEU A 269 -12.52 1.09 31.59
CA LEU A 269 -12.84 0.21 30.45
C LEU A 269 -11.99 0.51 29.20
N GLN A 270 -11.69 1.78 28.92
CA GLN A 270 -10.80 2.17 27.82
C GLN A 270 -9.33 1.81 28.11
N ALA A 271 -8.82 2.09 29.32
CA ALA A 271 -7.46 1.74 29.74
C ALA A 271 -7.22 0.22 29.64
N LEU A 272 -8.19 -0.58 30.08
CA LEU A 272 -8.20 -2.03 29.93
C LEU A 272 -8.09 -2.46 28.45
N SER A 273 -8.91 -1.90 27.56
CA SER A 273 -8.83 -2.21 26.13
C SER A 273 -7.48 -1.87 25.50
N ILE A 274 -6.85 -0.77 25.90
CA ILE A 274 -5.53 -0.35 25.39
C ILE A 274 -4.46 -1.35 25.85
N LEU A 275 -4.48 -1.79 27.11
CA LEU A 275 -3.55 -2.79 27.64
C LEU A 275 -3.66 -4.13 26.90
N VAL A 276 -4.89 -4.58 26.63
CA VAL A 276 -5.16 -5.82 25.90
C VAL A 276 -4.64 -5.74 24.46
N TYR A 277 -5.03 -4.70 23.70
CA TYR A 277 -4.54 -4.52 22.33
C TYR A 277 -3.02 -4.30 22.24
N SER A 278 -2.40 -3.68 23.24
CA SER A 278 -0.95 -3.46 23.28
C SER A 278 -0.14 -4.69 23.73
N ILE A 279 -0.81 -5.80 24.06
CA ILE A 279 -0.22 -7.03 24.64
C ILE A 279 0.69 -6.68 25.85
N ALA A 280 0.24 -5.70 26.64
CA ALA A 280 1.01 -5.11 27.74
C ALA A 280 0.78 -5.79 29.09
N ILE A 281 -0.15 -6.75 29.14
CA ILE A 281 -0.58 -7.44 30.35
C ILE A 281 0.43 -8.55 30.69
N GLN A 282 1.17 -8.37 31.78
CA GLN A 282 2.07 -9.40 32.33
C GLN A 282 1.32 -10.26 33.36
N ASP A 283 0.78 -9.63 34.41
CA ASP A 283 -0.08 -10.28 35.40
C ASP A 283 -1.57 -10.11 35.03
N ALA A 284 -2.12 -11.04 34.26
CA ALA A 284 -3.52 -10.97 33.83
C ALA A 284 -4.52 -10.96 34.99
N ASN A 285 -4.25 -11.71 36.05
CA ASN A 285 -5.22 -12.00 37.12
C ASN A 285 -5.70 -10.76 37.90
N ASN A 286 -4.87 -9.70 37.99
CA ASN A 286 -5.21 -8.47 38.71
C ASN A 286 -6.10 -7.51 37.90
N VAL A 287 -6.25 -7.74 36.58
CA VAL A 287 -6.84 -6.79 35.63
C VAL A 287 -7.96 -7.44 34.81
N LEU A 288 -7.77 -8.68 34.38
CA LEU A 288 -8.74 -9.56 33.72
C LEU A 288 -9.20 -10.67 34.68
N TYR A 289 -9.79 -10.27 35.81
CA TYR A 289 -10.27 -11.18 36.85
C TYR A 289 -11.40 -12.11 36.36
N ASP A 290 -11.63 -13.17 37.13
CA ASP A 290 -12.76 -14.08 36.93
C ASP A 290 -14.08 -13.33 37.26
N GLY A 291 -15.10 -13.51 36.43
CA GLY A 291 -16.38 -12.76 36.56
C GLY A 291 -16.40 -11.37 35.90
N LEU A 292 -15.27 -10.81 35.44
CA LEU A 292 -15.25 -9.52 34.72
C LEU A 292 -16.15 -9.53 33.48
N ILE A 293 -16.20 -10.64 32.73
CA ILE A 293 -17.08 -10.76 31.55
C ILE A 293 -18.56 -10.73 31.95
N GLU A 294 -18.92 -11.30 33.11
CA GLU A 294 -20.27 -11.19 33.66
C GLU A 294 -20.61 -9.74 34.03
N GLU A 295 -19.75 -9.04 34.79
CA GLU A 295 -19.94 -7.63 35.16
C GLU A 295 -20.11 -6.73 33.90
N LEU A 296 -19.34 -7.00 32.84
CA LEU A 296 -19.46 -6.30 31.55
C LEU A 296 -20.80 -6.56 30.86
N VAL A 297 -21.34 -7.78 30.91
CA VAL A 297 -22.66 -8.11 30.33
C VAL A 297 -23.82 -7.63 31.21
N GLU A 298 -23.66 -7.59 32.54
CA GLU A 298 -24.63 -6.96 33.45
C GLU A 298 -24.77 -5.45 33.16
N VAL A 299 -23.66 -4.74 32.89
CA VAL A 299 -23.67 -3.33 32.43
C VAL A 299 -24.46 -3.16 31.11
N LEU A 300 -24.32 -4.10 30.16
CA LEU A 300 -25.09 -4.06 28.91
C LEU A 300 -26.59 -4.30 29.13
N ASN A 301 -26.97 -5.06 30.17
CA ASN A 301 -28.36 -5.34 30.55
C ASN A 301 -29.04 -4.22 31.37
N VAL A 302 -28.31 -3.22 31.86
CA VAL A 302 -28.90 -2.09 32.59
C VAL A 302 -29.97 -1.40 31.71
N ARG A 303 -31.18 -1.18 32.25
CA ARG A 303 -32.33 -0.69 31.45
C ARG A 303 -32.23 0.77 31.03
N ASP A 304 -31.34 1.54 31.65
CA ASP A 304 -31.14 2.96 31.34
C ASP A 304 -30.63 3.15 29.89
N THR A 305 -31.25 4.08 29.17
CA THR A 305 -30.93 4.42 27.79
C THR A 305 -29.87 5.51 27.65
N THR A 306 -29.56 6.23 28.74
CA THR A 306 -28.56 7.31 28.78
C THR A 306 -27.11 6.79 28.85
N LEU A 307 -26.90 5.55 29.31
CA LEU A 307 -25.58 4.93 29.52
C LEU A 307 -24.91 4.47 28.20
N THR A 308 -25.06 5.25 27.12
CA THR A 308 -24.67 4.87 25.75
C THR A 308 -23.19 4.56 25.61
N ASP A 309 -22.34 5.42 26.17
CA ASP A 309 -20.89 5.36 25.93
C ASP A 309 -20.17 4.43 26.90
N ILE A 310 -20.75 4.17 28.08
CA ILE A 310 -20.35 3.05 28.95
C ILE A 310 -20.68 1.72 28.27
N LYS A 311 -21.90 1.53 27.77
CA LYS A 311 -22.29 0.30 27.05
C LYS A 311 -21.45 0.09 25.79
N ALA A 312 -21.15 1.16 25.05
CA ALA A 312 -20.25 1.09 23.91
C ALA A 312 -18.81 0.75 24.34
N SER A 313 -18.36 1.25 25.50
CA SER A 313 -17.04 0.93 26.06
C SER A 313 -16.97 -0.52 26.56
N ALA A 314 -17.99 -1.04 27.23
CA ALA A 314 -18.06 -2.44 27.64
C ALA A 314 -18.01 -3.39 26.42
N LEU A 315 -18.71 -3.08 25.34
CA LEU A 315 -18.60 -3.82 24.07
C LEU A 315 -17.20 -3.68 23.45
N LYS A 316 -16.55 -2.52 23.51
CA LYS A 316 -15.14 -2.35 23.07
C LYS A 316 -14.18 -3.19 23.93
N THR A 317 -14.41 -3.29 25.24
CA THR A 317 -13.66 -4.15 26.17
C THR A 317 -13.82 -5.63 25.83
N LEU A 318 -15.05 -6.12 25.67
CA LEU A 318 -15.31 -7.50 25.22
C LEU A 318 -14.68 -7.78 23.84
N THR A 319 -14.76 -6.83 22.90
CA THR A 319 -14.10 -6.92 21.59
C THR A 319 -12.57 -7.02 21.71
N SER A 320 -11.95 -6.30 22.64
CA SER A 320 -10.50 -6.42 22.88
C SER A 320 -10.14 -7.76 23.53
N ILE A 321 -10.96 -8.30 24.44
CA ILE A 321 -10.71 -9.60 25.08
C ILE A 321 -10.75 -10.74 24.04
N ILE A 322 -11.66 -10.70 23.06
CA ILE A 322 -11.65 -11.63 21.91
C ILE A 322 -10.31 -11.56 21.14
N HIS A 323 -9.72 -10.38 20.98
CA HIS A 323 -8.44 -10.24 20.28
C HIS A 323 -7.26 -10.89 21.04
N LEU A 324 -7.33 -11.01 22.37
CA LEU A 324 -6.29 -11.65 23.20
C LEU A 324 -6.10 -13.14 22.86
N GLU A 325 -7.14 -13.79 22.32
CA GLU A 325 -7.14 -15.18 21.85
C GLU A 325 -6.13 -15.44 20.71
N ARG A 326 -5.67 -14.39 20.01
CA ARG A 326 -4.56 -14.51 19.05
C ARG A 326 -3.20 -14.75 19.72
N THR A 327 -3.11 -14.73 21.05
CA THR A 327 -1.84 -14.87 21.80
C THR A 327 -1.80 -16.16 22.63
N THR A 328 -0.74 -16.96 22.45
CA THR A 328 -0.54 -18.26 23.13
C THR A 328 -0.21 -18.16 24.63
N LYS A 329 -0.30 -16.95 25.22
CA LYS A 329 0.07 -16.67 26.63
C LYS A 329 -1.11 -16.66 27.59
N HIS A 330 -2.34 -16.59 27.08
CA HIS A 330 -3.56 -16.46 27.88
C HIS A 330 -4.61 -17.49 27.43
N PRO A 331 -5.48 -17.97 28.33
CA PRO A 331 -6.54 -18.91 27.96
C PRO A 331 -7.60 -18.24 27.08
N PRO A 332 -8.21 -18.97 26.13
CA PRO A 332 -9.29 -18.45 25.28
C PRO A 332 -10.54 -18.18 26.12
N ARG A 333 -10.94 -16.90 26.24
CA ARG A 333 -12.17 -16.48 26.95
C ARG A 333 -13.38 -16.29 26.01
N LEU A 334 -13.27 -16.62 24.72
CA LEU A 334 -14.37 -16.48 23.77
C LEU A 334 -15.60 -17.34 24.16
N GLN A 335 -15.38 -18.56 24.69
CA GLN A 335 -16.48 -19.40 25.18
C GLN A 335 -17.25 -18.75 26.35
N GLU A 336 -16.52 -18.18 27.32
CA GLU A 336 -17.10 -17.43 28.45
C GLU A 336 -17.92 -16.22 27.97
N ILE A 337 -17.43 -15.52 26.92
CA ILE A 337 -18.17 -14.42 26.28
C ILE A 337 -19.44 -14.94 25.58
N ILE A 338 -19.37 -16.05 24.84
CA ILE A 338 -20.52 -16.66 24.15
C ILE A 338 -21.60 -17.08 25.16
N GLU A 339 -21.20 -17.67 26.29
CA GLU A 339 -22.11 -18.11 27.35
C GLU A 339 -22.73 -16.92 28.10
N ALA A 340 -21.92 -15.96 28.58
CA ALA A 340 -22.40 -14.78 29.31
C ALA A 340 -23.32 -13.89 28.44
N THR A 341 -22.97 -13.65 27.17
CA THR A 341 -23.81 -12.90 26.23
C THR A 341 -25.01 -13.70 25.70
N GLN A 342 -25.06 -15.00 25.99
CA GLN A 342 -26.03 -15.97 25.46
C GLN A 342 -26.08 -15.98 23.92
N ALA A 343 -24.94 -15.76 23.26
CA ALA A 343 -24.83 -15.60 21.82
C ALA A 343 -25.31 -16.84 21.04
N ASN A 344 -25.21 -18.03 21.63
CA ASN A 344 -25.58 -19.31 21.00
C ASN A 344 -27.09 -19.63 21.03
N SER A 345 -27.95 -18.69 21.46
CA SER A 345 -29.40 -18.91 21.60
C SER A 345 -30.21 -17.86 20.86
N TYR A 346 -31.22 -18.28 20.07
CA TYR A 346 -32.10 -17.34 19.35
C TYR A 346 -32.73 -16.30 20.28
N HIS A 347 -33.14 -16.68 21.50
CA HIS A 347 -33.73 -15.78 22.51
C HIS A 347 -32.71 -15.17 23.47
N GLY A 348 -31.41 -15.40 23.27
CA GLY A 348 -30.35 -14.85 24.11
C GLY A 348 -30.27 -13.32 24.09
N PHE A 349 -29.53 -12.79 25.07
CA PHE A 349 -29.36 -11.34 25.24
C PHE A 349 -28.78 -10.65 23.99
N LEU A 350 -27.60 -11.09 23.52
CA LEU A 350 -26.92 -10.45 22.39
C LEU A 350 -27.76 -10.47 21.09
N PRO A 351 -28.32 -11.61 20.63
CA PRO A 351 -29.15 -11.64 19.42
C PRO A 351 -30.40 -10.75 19.55
N THR A 352 -30.94 -10.62 20.76
CA THR A 352 -32.07 -9.71 21.04
C THR A 352 -31.66 -8.24 20.98
N LEU A 353 -30.52 -7.88 21.56
CA LEU A 353 -29.95 -6.53 21.46
C LEU A 353 -29.64 -6.14 20.00
N VAL A 354 -29.11 -7.06 19.20
CA VAL A 354 -28.82 -6.84 17.77
C VAL A 354 -30.10 -6.63 16.97
N ARG A 355 -31.14 -7.45 17.18
CA ARG A 355 -32.45 -7.23 16.53
C ARG A 355 -33.07 -5.90 16.93
N GLN A 356 -33.09 -5.55 18.22
CA GLN A 356 -33.57 -4.23 18.69
C GLN A 356 -32.79 -3.05 18.08
N CYS A 357 -31.47 -3.18 17.93
CA CYS A 357 -30.65 -2.20 17.24
C CYS A 357 -31.06 -2.05 15.77
N ILE A 358 -31.19 -3.17 15.04
CA ILE A 358 -31.54 -3.19 13.62
C ILE A 358 -32.98 -2.70 13.38
N ASP A 359 -33.93 -3.04 14.25
CA ASP A 359 -35.31 -2.56 14.19
C ASP A 359 -35.39 -1.04 14.42
N LYS A 360 -34.59 -0.49 15.35
CA LYS A 360 -34.47 0.97 15.55
C LYS A 360 -33.63 1.70 14.50
N LEU A 361 -32.79 0.99 13.74
CA LEU A 361 -32.05 1.55 12.60
C LEU A 361 -32.85 1.53 11.29
N THR A 362 -33.86 0.66 11.17
CA THR A 362 -34.66 0.45 9.94
C THR A 362 -36.13 0.86 10.07
N GLY A 363 -36.60 1.22 11.27
CA GLY A 363 -37.96 1.70 11.52
C GLY A 363 -38.18 3.18 11.17
N PRO A 364 -39.44 3.61 10.96
CA PRO A 364 -39.77 5.03 10.78
C PRO A 364 -39.43 5.83 12.05
N ASN A 365 -38.73 6.96 11.86
CA ASN A 365 -38.04 7.67 12.94
C ASN A 365 -38.95 8.13 14.10
N ALA A 366 -38.50 7.82 15.32
CA ALA A 366 -38.73 8.62 16.53
C ALA A 366 -37.46 8.57 17.39
N ASP A 367 -37.10 7.40 17.91
CA ASP A 367 -35.88 7.15 18.69
C ASP A 367 -34.86 6.29 17.90
N ARG A 368 -33.93 6.93 17.17
CA ARG A 368 -32.82 6.21 16.51
C ARG A 368 -31.89 5.57 17.56
N PHE A 369 -31.34 4.39 17.24
CA PHE A 369 -30.41 3.70 18.14
C PHE A 369 -29.05 4.45 18.22
N PRO A 370 -28.41 4.59 19.39
CA PRO A 370 -27.18 5.37 19.54
C PRO A 370 -26.00 4.90 18.67
N GLN A 371 -25.46 5.80 17.86
CA GLN A 371 -24.43 5.49 16.84
C GLN A 371 -23.15 4.89 17.43
N THR A 372 -22.67 5.40 18.58
CA THR A 372 -21.49 4.85 19.29
C THR A 372 -21.72 3.40 19.69
N LEU A 373 -22.92 3.09 20.17
CA LEU A 373 -23.31 1.76 20.62
C LEU A 373 -23.53 0.80 19.43
N SER A 374 -24.20 1.24 18.36
CA SER A 374 -24.30 0.47 17.10
C SER A 374 -22.90 0.15 16.55
N THR A 375 -21.99 1.11 16.55
CA THR A 375 -20.62 0.93 16.04
C THR A 375 -19.83 -0.06 16.88
N ALA A 376 -19.94 -0.02 18.20
CA ALA A 376 -19.34 -1.02 19.08
C ALA A 376 -19.96 -2.41 18.87
N LEU A 377 -21.29 -2.50 18.75
CA LEU A 377 -22.01 -3.77 18.56
C LEU A 377 -21.68 -4.46 17.23
N PHE A 378 -21.70 -3.74 16.10
CA PHE A 378 -21.29 -4.30 14.80
C PHE A 378 -19.78 -4.60 14.74
N SER A 379 -18.93 -3.87 15.48
CA SER A 379 -17.51 -4.24 15.64
C SER A 379 -17.36 -5.55 16.42
N PHE A 380 -18.11 -5.72 17.52
CA PHE A 380 -18.09 -6.92 18.34
C PHE A 380 -18.55 -8.15 17.56
N LEU A 381 -19.68 -8.05 16.83
CA LEU A 381 -20.16 -9.12 15.93
C LEU A 381 -19.12 -9.52 14.88
N TYR A 382 -18.42 -8.55 14.28
CA TYR A 382 -17.35 -8.84 13.30
C TYR A 382 -16.21 -9.63 13.94
N HIS A 383 -15.68 -9.18 15.08
CA HIS A 383 -14.56 -9.87 15.73
C HIS A 383 -14.96 -11.26 16.23
N MET A 384 -16.21 -11.46 16.67
CA MET A 384 -16.71 -12.77 17.08
C MET A 384 -16.90 -13.71 15.88
N ALA A 385 -17.38 -13.20 14.74
CA ALA A 385 -17.49 -13.97 13.50
C ALA A 385 -16.14 -14.31 12.85
N SER A 386 -15.04 -13.64 13.24
CA SER A 386 -13.68 -13.95 12.74
C SER A 386 -13.11 -15.27 13.25
N TYR A 387 -13.75 -15.90 14.24
CA TYR A 387 -13.33 -17.18 14.84
C TYR A 387 -14.44 -18.22 14.64
N GLU A 388 -14.05 -19.46 14.41
CA GLU A 388 -14.96 -20.55 14.03
C GLU A 388 -16.10 -20.77 15.04
N THR A 389 -15.77 -20.91 16.32
CA THR A 389 -16.73 -21.08 17.43
C THR A 389 -17.67 -19.87 17.62
N GLY A 390 -17.17 -18.65 17.42
CA GLY A 390 -17.98 -17.43 17.46
C GLY A 390 -18.90 -17.28 16.25
N GLY A 391 -18.46 -17.74 15.08
CA GLY A 391 -19.28 -17.86 13.88
C GLY A 391 -20.40 -18.91 14.03
N GLU A 392 -20.10 -20.09 14.59
CA GLU A 392 -21.09 -21.13 14.91
C GLU A 392 -22.18 -20.60 15.86
N ALA A 393 -21.80 -19.88 16.93
CA ALA A 393 -22.77 -19.27 17.84
C ALA A 393 -23.70 -18.25 17.14
N LEU A 394 -23.15 -17.46 16.21
CA LEU A 394 -23.93 -16.49 15.40
C LEU A 394 -24.87 -17.16 14.39
N VAL A 395 -24.47 -18.31 13.84
CA VAL A 395 -25.33 -19.18 13.03
C VAL A 395 -26.49 -19.71 13.88
N ASN A 396 -26.19 -20.34 15.02
CA ASN A 396 -27.19 -21.00 15.87
C ASN A 396 -28.26 -20.06 16.45
N CYS A 397 -27.94 -18.78 16.66
CA CYS A 397 -28.94 -17.78 17.08
C CYS A 397 -29.74 -17.13 15.93
N GLY A 398 -29.52 -17.55 14.67
CA GLY A 398 -30.29 -17.10 13.50
C GLY A 398 -30.01 -15.65 13.09
N ILE A 399 -28.82 -15.12 13.35
CA ILE A 399 -28.52 -13.69 13.14
C ILE A 399 -28.58 -13.26 11.67
N MET A 400 -28.39 -14.22 10.75
CA MET A 400 -28.37 -14.04 9.29
C MET A 400 -29.54 -13.18 8.77
N GLN A 401 -30.78 -13.47 9.21
CA GLN A 401 -31.97 -12.72 8.80
C GLN A 401 -31.93 -11.24 9.22
N ALA A 402 -31.45 -10.96 10.43
CA ALA A 402 -31.35 -9.60 10.93
C ALA A 402 -30.29 -8.81 10.15
N LEU A 403 -29.15 -9.41 9.83
CA LEU A 403 -28.10 -8.77 9.04
C LEU A 403 -28.55 -8.50 7.59
N ILE A 404 -29.26 -9.45 6.95
CA ILE A 404 -29.83 -9.26 5.61
C ILE A 404 -30.89 -8.14 5.59
N LYS A 405 -31.66 -7.95 6.68
CA LYS A 405 -32.58 -6.81 6.84
C LYS A 405 -31.86 -5.45 6.79
N VAL A 406 -30.62 -5.35 7.31
CA VAL A 406 -29.79 -4.13 7.21
C VAL A 406 -29.36 -3.87 5.77
N VAL A 407 -28.92 -4.91 5.04
CA VAL A 407 -28.46 -4.78 3.65
C VAL A 407 -29.56 -4.27 2.72
N ASN A 408 -30.79 -4.76 2.92
CA ASN A 408 -31.99 -4.42 2.15
C ASN A 408 -32.64 -3.06 2.52
N TYR A 409 -32.09 -2.28 3.46
CA TYR A 409 -32.60 -0.96 3.82
C TYR A 409 -31.80 0.16 3.12
N TYR A 410 -32.48 1.12 2.51
CA TYR A 410 -31.88 2.13 1.63
C TYR A 410 -32.02 3.55 2.21
N ASP A 411 -31.21 3.87 3.22
CA ASP A 411 -30.98 5.24 3.72
C ASP A 411 -29.65 5.76 3.14
N GLU A 412 -29.65 7.00 2.63
CA GLU A 412 -28.49 7.61 1.94
C GLU A 412 -27.42 8.17 2.90
N SER A 413 -27.61 8.07 4.22
CA SER A 413 -26.63 8.50 5.22
C SER A 413 -25.31 7.72 5.15
N GLN A 414 -24.18 8.44 5.27
CA GLN A 414 -22.83 7.88 5.33
C GLN A 414 -22.68 6.87 6.50
N ASP A 415 -23.33 7.14 7.63
CA ASP A 415 -23.30 6.24 8.80
C ASP A 415 -24.00 4.92 8.51
N PHE A 416 -25.09 4.96 7.73
CA PHE A 416 -25.85 3.78 7.38
C PHE A 416 -25.05 2.87 6.44
N ILE A 417 -24.36 3.46 5.46
CA ILE A 417 -23.41 2.74 4.58
C ILE A 417 -22.32 2.02 5.41
N MET A 418 -21.84 2.62 6.51
CA MET A 418 -20.87 1.96 7.41
C MET A 418 -21.46 0.77 8.17
N PHE A 419 -22.73 0.82 8.61
CA PHE A 419 -23.40 -0.32 9.24
C PHE A 419 -23.66 -1.46 8.24
N VAL A 420 -24.10 -1.14 7.02
CA VAL A 420 -24.27 -2.12 5.93
C VAL A 420 -22.93 -2.78 5.59
N THR A 421 -21.85 -2.00 5.49
CA THR A 421 -20.49 -2.53 5.25
C THR A 421 -20.10 -3.58 6.30
N ARG A 422 -20.35 -3.28 7.58
CA ARG A 422 -20.07 -4.23 8.68
C ARG A 422 -20.99 -5.45 8.62
N ALA A 423 -22.27 -5.29 8.30
CA ALA A 423 -23.21 -6.40 8.14
C ALA A 423 -22.80 -7.34 7.00
N VAL A 424 -22.42 -6.81 5.83
CA VAL A 424 -21.89 -7.59 4.68
C VAL A 424 -20.65 -8.40 5.10
N ARG A 425 -19.71 -7.79 5.83
CA ARG A 425 -18.51 -8.49 6.32
C ARG A 425 -18.81 -9.59 7.35
N VAL A 426 -19.75 -9.38 8.28
CA VAL A 426 -20.18 -10.43 9.22
C VAL A 426 -20.84 -11.58 8.46
N ILE A 427 -21.71 -11.28 7.49
CA ILE A 427 -22.35 -12.29 6.63
C ILE A 427 -21.29 -13.10 5.86
N ASP A 428 -20.29 -12.47 5.25
CA ASP A 428 -19.23 -13.16 4.50
C ASP A 428 -18.45 -14.19 5.36
N LEU A 429 -18.19 -13.85 6.63
CA LEU A 429 -17.54 -14.73 7.60
C LEU A 429 -18.42 -15.92 8.01
N ILE A 430 -19.70 -15.69 8.37
CA ILE A 430 -20.59 -16.79 8.80
C ILE A 430 -21.13 -17.63 7.64
N THR A 431 -21.19 -17.11 6.42
CA THR A 431 -21.69 -17.86 5.24
C THR A 431 -20.77 -19.02 4.87
N THR A 432 -19.49 -18.98 5.22
CA THR A 432 -18.58 -20.15 5.08
C THR A 432 -18.89 -21.30 6.06
N LEU A 433 -19.68 -21.05 7.11
CA LEU A 433 -20.15 -22.07 8.04
C LEU A 433 -21.56 -22.54 7.67
N GLU A 434 -22.47 -21.62 7.31
CA GLU A 434 -23.85 -21.95 6.92
C GLU A 434 -24.31 -21.27 5.62
N VAL A 435 -24.01 -21.90 4.48
CA VAL A 435 -24.46 -21.44 3.15
C VAL A 435 -25.99 -21.55 2.99
N THR A 436 -26.62 -22.56 3.58
CA THR A 436 -28.05 -22.88 3.43
C THR A 436 -28.97 -21.77 3.94
N SER A 437 -28.68 -21.19 5.10
CA SER A 437 -29.45 -20.09 5.67
C SER A 437 -29.28 -18.79 4.88
N PHE A 438 -28.08 -18.53 4.34
CA PHE A 438 -27.87 -17.39 3.44
C PHE A 438 -28.69 -17.53 2.15
N GLN A 439 -28.72 -18.71 1.53
CA GLN A 439 -29.53 -19.01 0.35
C GLN A 439 -31.03 -18.90 0.65
N ALA A 440 -31.52 -19.52 1.73
CA ALA A 440 -32.94 -19.51 2.12
C ALA A 440 -33.50 -18.10 2.37
N ASN A 441 -32.64 -17.14 2.72
CA ASN A 441 -33.00 -15.75 2.96
C ASN A 441 -32.71 -14.81 1.77
N ASN A 442 -32.45 -15.35 0.57
CA ASN A 442 -32.13 -14.61 -0.66
C ASN A 442 -30.93 -13.64 -0.50
N GLY A 443 -29.99 -13.92 0.40
CA GLY A 443 -28.91 -12.99 0.76
C GLY A 443 -28.04 -12.58 -0.43
N LEU A 444 -27.87 -13.48 -1.40
CA LEU A 444 -27.13 -13.25 -2.64
C LEU A 444 -27.78 -12.15 -3.51
N GLN A 445 -29.11 -12.16 -3.62
CA GLN A 445 -29.86 -11.11 -4.32
C GLN A 445 -29.89 -9.81 -3.52
N ALA A 446 -29.95 -9.86 -2.18
CA ALA A 446 -29.80 -8.67 -1.34
C ALA A 446 -28.45 -7.96 -1.59
N PHE A 447 -27.36 -8.72 -1.75
CA PHE A 447 -26.04 -8.18 -2.06
C PHE A 447 -25.98 -7.56 -3.47
N ILE A 448 -26.58 -8.21 -4.48
CA ILE A 448 -26.64 -7.68 -5.86
C ILE A 448 -27.47 -6.39 -5.92
N ASN A 449 -28.66 -6.40 -5.32
CA ASN A 449 -29.56 -5.23 -5.26
C ASN A 449 -28.89 -4.06 -4.54
N ARG A 450 -28.13 -4.32 -3.47
CA ARG A 450 -27.38 -3.27 -2.77
C ARG A 450 -26.22 -2.73 -3.58
N LEU A 451 -25.44 -3.60 -4.24
CA LEU A 451 -24.38 -3.21 -5.17
C LEU A 451 -24.94 -2.35 -6.31
N GLU A 452 -26.07 -2.73 -6.89
CA GLU A 452 -26.75 -1.93 -7.91
C GLU A 452 -27.23 -0.58 -7.36
N HIS A 453 -27.83 -0.52 -6.16
CA HIS A 453 -28.25 0.75 -5.58
C HIS A 453 -27.08 1.74 -5.42
N GLU A 454 -25.99 1.32 -4.79
CA GLU A 454 -24.81 2.18 -4.57
C GLU A 454 -24.13 2.60 -5.88
N VAL A 455 -24.11 1.71 -6.89
CA VAL A 455 -23.62 2.05 -8.24
C VAL A 455 -24.59 3.01 -8.95
N ASN A 456 -25.90 2.88 -8.77
CA ASN A 456 -26.91 3.82 -9.28
C ASN A 456 -26.77 5.21 -8.65
N GLN A 457 -26.41 5.31 -7.36
CA GLN A 457 -26.05 6.60 -6.76
C GLN A 457 -24.82 7.21 -7.46
N CYS A 458 -23.75 6.43 -7.63
CA CYS A 458 -22.55 6.88 -8.35
C CYS A 458 -22.83 7.26 -9.83
N ARG A 459 -23.77 6.60 -10.51
CA ARG A 459 -24.18 6.94 -11.89
C ARG A 459 -24.78 8.36 -12.01
N LYS A 460 -25.39 8.88 -10.94
CA LYS A 460 -25.86 10.30 -10.88
C LYS A 460 -24.68 11.27 -10.90
N GLU A 461 -23.62 10.92 -10.16
CA GLU A 461 -22.42 11.73 -9.98
C GLU A 461 -21.53 11.70 -11.24
N GLN A 462 -21.23 10.49 -11.73
CA GLN A 462 -20.38 10.21 -12.88
C GLN A 462 -21.06 9.15 -13.78
N PRO A 463 -21.42 9.48 -15.05
CA PRO A 463 -22.09 8.54 -15.96
C PRO A 463 -21.12 7.54 -16.62
N PHE A 464 -21.66 6.65 -17.46
CA PHE A 464 -20.84 5.73 -18.29
C PHE A 464 -19.91 6.49 -19.25
N VAL A 465 -18.59 6.40 -19.01
CA VAL A 465 -17.56 6.96 -19.89
C VAL A 465 -17.33 6.10 -21.15
N ILE A 466 -17.48 4.77 -21.05
CA ILE A 466 -17.50 3.86 -22.20
C ILE A 466 -18.96 3.55 -22.53
N ARG A 467 -19.43 3.90 -23.73
CA ARG A 467 -20.73 3.47 -24.27
C ARG A 467 -20.52 2.43 -25.37
N THR A 468 -21.41 1.45 -25.43
CA THR A 468 -21.54 0.53 -26.57
C THR A 468 -22.86 0.81 -27.28
N PRO A 469 -23.01 0.55 -28.60
CA PRO A 469 -24.24 0.83 -29.33
C PRO A 469 -25.51 0.16 -28.77
N LYS A 470 -25.36 -0.92 -27.99
CA LYS A 470 -26.46 -1.62 -27.31
C LYS A 470 -26.99 -0.91 -26.05
N LEU A 471 -26.21 0.01 -25.47
CA LEU A 471 -26.52 0.65 -24.17
C LEU A 471 -27.55 1.79 -24.31
N ASP A 472 -27.49 2.55 -25.40
CA ASP A 472 -28.42 3.68 -25.64
C ASP A 472 -29.85 3.21 -25.96
N THR A 473 -30.01 1.98 -26.50
CA THR A 473 -31.32 1.34 -26.74
C THR A 473 -32.11 1.12 -25.45
N GLN A 474 -31.44 0.77 -24.34
CA GLN A 474 -32.10 0.56 -23.05
C GLN A 474 -32.46 1.88 -22.35
N GLN A 475 -31.61 2.92 -22.47
CA GLN A 475 -31.90 4.24 -21.87
C GLN A 475 -33.09 4.95 -22.54
N SER A 476 -33.34 4.64 -23.82
CA SER A 476 -34.42 5.22 -24.62
C SER A 476 -35.84 4.77 -24.23
N GLN A 477 -36.00 3.70 -23.44
CA GLN A 477 -37.31 3.24 -22.95
C GLN A 477 -37.66 3.68 -21.51
N VAL A 478 -36.67 4.06 -20.70
CA VAL A 478 -36.88 4.49 -19.31
C VAL A 478 -37.12 6.00 -19.18
N SER A 479 -36.73 6.78 -20.19
CA SER A 479 -36.87 8.25 -20.21
C SER A 479 -38.26 8.75 -20.64
N GLY A 480 -39.30 7.92 -20.47
CA GLY A 480 -40.59 8.05 -21.17
C GLY A 480 -41.83 8.39 -20.33
N SER A 481 -41.72 8.52 -19.01
CA SER A 481 -42.84 8.89 -18.13
C SER A 481 -42.37 9.59 -16.85
N ASP A 482 -43.30 10.27 -16.18
CA ASP A 482 -43.20 10.89 -14.85
C ASP A 482 -42.16 12.01 -14.65
N SER A 483 -42.49 13.18 -15.23
CA SER A 483 -41.90 14.48 -14.89
C SER A 483 -42.96 15.52 -14.45
N SER A 484 -43.95 15.14 -13.64
CA SER A 484 -44.78 16.10 -12.87
C SER A 484 -45.72 15.43 -11.85
N HIS A 485 -45.30 15.38 -10.57
CA HIS A 485 -46.03 15.94 -9.42
C HIS A 485 -45.35 15.57 -8.09
N PHE A 486 -45.33 16.50 -7.13
CA PHE A 486 -44.90 16.25 -5.75
C PHE A 486 -45.89 16.97 -4.80
N TYR A 487 -46.09 16.39 -3.61
CA TYR A 487 -46.93 16.88 -2.51
C TYR A 487 -48.45 17.05 -2.76
N GLN A 488 -49.24 16.11 -2.23
CA GLN A 488 -50.17 16.46 -1.14
C GLN A 488 -50.55 15.23 -0.28
N LEU A 489 -50.97 15.48 0.96
CA LEU A 489 -51.37 14.45 1.92
C LEU A 489 -52.78 13.93 1.62
N ASN A 490 -53.05 12.65 1.91
CA ASN A 490 -54.10 12.28 2.88
C ASN A 490 -54.11 10.78 3.21
N SER A 491 -54.65 10.46 4.39
CA SER A 491 -55.05 9.12 4.84
C SER A 491 -56.46 9.22 5.45
N PRO A 492 -57.15 8.11 5.75
CA PRO A 492 -57.21 6.82 5.07
C PRO A 492 -58.66 6.47 4.63
N GLY A 493 -58.83 5.43 3.80
CA GLY A 493 -60.16 4.91 3.39
C GLY A 493 -60.20 3.39 3.34
N THR A 494 -61.24 2.78 3.90
CA THR A 494 -61.41 1.32 4.10
C THR A 494 -62.13 0.63 2.91
N PRO A 495 -62.17 -0.73 2.85
CA PRO A 495 -62.08 -1.45 1.57
C PRO A 495 -63.38 -2.08 1.04
N GLY A 496 -63.29 -2.62 -0.19
CA GLY A 496 -64.25 -3.53 -0.83
C GLY A 496 -64.16 -3.41 -2.37
N GLU A 497 -64.40 -4.45 -3.17
CA GLU A 497 -64.57 -5.88 -2.90
C GLU A 497 -64.43 -6.68 -4.22
N ALA A 498 -64.62 -8.01 -4.20
CA ALA A 498 -64.93 -8.85 -5.37
C ALA A 498 -63.92 -8.94 -6.56
N ASN A 499 -62.92 -9.81 -6.34
CA ASN A 499 -62.48 -10.90 -7.23
C ASN A 499 -63.70 -11.70 -7.83
N PRO A 500 -63.58 -12.66 -8.80
CA PRO A 500 -62.37 -13.33 -9.30
C PRO A 500 -62.30 -13.82 -10.79
N SER A 501 -61.11 -14.32 -11.16
CA SER A 501 -60.80 -15.54 -11.96
C SER A 501 -61.44 -15.89 -13.33
N GLY A 502 -60.57 -16.29 -14.27
CA GLY A 502 -60.81 -17.10 -15.49
C GLY A 502 -59.65 -16.86 -16.47
N GLU A 503 -58.67 -17.76 -16.67
CA GLU A 503 -58.73 -19.05 -17.38
C GLU A 503 -59.23 -18.95 -18.83
N GLN A 504 -58.61 -19.56 -19.86
CA GLN A 504 -57.30 -20.24 -20.04
C GLN A 504 -57.11 -20.45 -21.56
N GLN A 505 -55.87 -20.64 -22.07
CA GLN A 505 -55.56 -21.19 -23.42
C GLN A 505 -55.99 -20.33 -24.65
N THR A 506 -55.53 -20.46 -25.91
CA THR A 506 -54.31 -21.00 -26.57
C THR A 506 -54.21 -20.47 -28.04
N SER A 507 -52.97 -20.41 -28.57
CA SER A 507 -52.55 -20.70 -29.98
C SER A 507 -52.99 -19.86 -31.21
N THR A 508 -52.00 -19.68 -32.10
CA THR A 508 -52.02 -19.65 -33.60
C THR A 508 -52.57 -18.45 -34.42
N ASP A 509 -51.61 -17.71 -34.99
CA ASP A 509 -51.33 -17.54 -36.43
C ASP A 509 -52.10 -16.60 -37.41
N MET A 510 -51.28 -16.00 -38.29
CA MET A 510 -51.50 -15.54 -39.69
C MET A 510 -52.17 -14.18 -39.98
N ASP A 511 -51.32 -13.28 -40.51
CA ASP A 511 -51.50 -12.38 -41.68
C ASP A 511 -52.91 -12.02 -42.20
N THR A 512 -53.12 -10.73 -42.53
CA THR A 512 -52.90 -10.22 -43.91
C THR A 512 -53.09 -8.69 -44.03
N GLN A 513 -52.13 -8.04 -44.70
CA GLN A 513 -52.14 -6.76 -45.44
C GLN A 513 -53.43 -5.90 -45.51
N GLN A 514 -53.26 -4.57 -45.44
CA GLN A 514 -53.45 -3.70 -46.62
C GLN A 514 -52.73 -2.34 -46.50
N ASN A 515 -52.69 -1.58 -47.60
CA ASN A 515 -51.72 -0.50 -47.91
C ASN A 515 -52.46 0.73 -48.51
N ILE A 516 -51.74 1.68 -49.15
CA ILE A 516 -52.23 2.84 -49.95
C ILE A 516 -52.51 4.08 -49.04
N SER A 517 -52.01 5.31 -49.25
CA SER A 517 -51.37 5.94 -50.44
C SER A 517 -50.16 6.85 -50.10
N THR A 518 -49.31 7.09 -51.10
CA THR A 518 -48.47 8.32 -51.27
C THR A 518 -49.18 9.27 -52.28
N PRO A 519 -48.60 10.33 -52.90
CA PRO A 519 -47.31 11.03 -52.72
C PRO A 519 -47.42 12.59 -52.74
N VAL A 520 -46.28 13.30 -52.77
CA VAL A 520 -45.94 14.37 -53.75
C VAL A 520 -44.40 14.51 -53.80
N LYS A 521 -43.83 15.00 -54.92
CA LYS A 521 -42.37 15.13 -55.16
C LYS A 521 -41.97 16.53 -55.63
N THR A 522 -40.70 16.91 -55.41
CA THR A 522 -39.88 17.74 -56.34
C THR A 522 -38.39 17.52 -55.99
N THR A 523 -37.54 16.79 -56.75
CA THR A 523 -36.72 17.16 -57.95
C THR A 523 -35.91 18.47 -57.81
N THR A 524 -34.59 18.57 -58.07
CA THR A 524 -33.45 17.64 -58.44
C THR A 524 -32.10 18.38 -58.13
N THR A 525 -30.83 18.00 -58.42
CA THR A 525 -30.06 16.99 -59.24
C THR A 525 -28.65 16.83 -58.60
N ASN A 526 -27.90 15.72 -58.69
CA ASN A 526 -26.89 15.29 -59.71
C ASN A 526 -25.81 16.34 -60.06
N PHE A 527 -24.50 16.05 -60.23
CA PHE A 527 -23.63 14.84 -60.18
C PHE A 527 -22.38 15.20 -59.30
N ASP A 528 -21.36 14.39 -58.99
CA ASP A 528 -20.82 13.10 -59.47
C ASP A 528 -20.66 12.08 -58.32
N GLY A 529 -20.14 10.88 -58.59
CA GLY A 529 -19.88 9.87 -57.56
C GLY A 529 -18.57 9.11 -57.77
N ASP A 530 -18.13 8.41 -56.72
CA ASP A 530 -17.24 7.26 -56.84
C ASP A 530 -17.52 6.24 -55.71
N GLN A 531 -16.97 5.04 -55.82
CA GLN A 531 -17.32 3.89 -54.98
C GLN A 531 -16.63 3.92 -53.60
N GLN A 532 -17.41 3.83 -52.53
CA GLN A 532 -16.93 3.34 -51.23
C GLN A 532 -17.87 2.27 -50.67
N THR A 533 -17.28 1.27 -50.01
CA THR A 533 -17.93 0.05 -49.52
C THR A 533 -18.64 0.28 -48.18
N ASN A 534 -19.77 -0.39 -47.97
CA ASN A 534 -20.36 -0.53 -46.63
C ASN A 534 -19.34 -1.23 -45.71
N ASP A 535 -19.05 -0.61 -44.57
CA ASP A 535 -18.04 -1.06 -43.61
C ASP A 535 -18.59 -0.77 -42.20
N ASP A 536 -19.55 -1.59 -41.76
CA ASP A 536 -20.32 -1.43 -40.51
C ASP A 536 -19.44 -1.63 -39.27
N LYS A 537 -18.68 -0.57 -38.92
CA LYS A 537 -17.74 -0.58 -37.80
C LYS A 537 -18.41 -0.25 -36.47
N PHE A 538 -18.09 -1.06 -35.46
CA PHE A 538 -18.45 -0.82 -34.06
C PHE A 538 -17.73 0.40 -33.49
N GLU A 539 -18.30 1.59 -33.69
CA GLU A 539 -17.80 2.82 -33.07
C GLU A 539 -18.22 2.91 -31.59
N PHE A 540 -17.24 3.14 -30.72
CA PHE A 540 -17.43 3.34 -29.28
C PHE A 540 -17.33 4.84 -28.98
N THR A 541 -18.43 5.47 -28.57
CA THR A 541 -18.40 6.87 -28.14
C THR A 541 -17.87 6.99 -26.71
N THR A 542 -16.81 7.76 -26.54
CA THR A 542 -16.21 8.07 -25.22
C THR A 542 -16.59 9.48 -24.80
N THR A 543 -17.31 9.62 -23.69
CA THR A 543 -17.54 10.94 -23.07
C THR A 543 -16.37 11.29 -22.16
N ALA A 544 -15.89 12.52 -22.20
CA ALA A 544 -14.82 12.95 -21.31
C ALA A 544 -15.27 12.79 -19.84
N PRO A 545 -14.47 12.21 -18.94
CA PRO A 545 -14.82 12.09 -17.54
C PRO A 545 -14.96 13.48 -16.91
N LYS A 546 -15.83 13.64 -15.91
CA LYS A 546 -15.82 14.84 -15.06
C LYS A 546 -14.52 14.83 -14.24
N LEU A 547 -13.48 15.52 -14.71
CA LEU A 547 -12.27 15.73 -13.92
C LEU A 547 -12.66 16.44 -12.63
N GLY A 548 -12.37 15.81 -11.49
CA GLY A 548 -12.58 16.41 -10.18
C GLY A 548 -13.37 15.59 -9.14
N LEU A 549 -13.90 14.41 -9.50
CA LEU A 549 -14.78 13.62 -8.63
C LEU A 549 -14.28 12.18 -8.43
N SER A 550 -14.43 11.66 -7.21
CA SER A 550 -14.11 10.28 -6.83
C SER A 550 -15.17 9.69 -5.90
N CYS A 551 -15.37 8.37 -5.96
CA CYS A 551 -16.34 7.65 -5.13
C CYS A 551 -16.06 7.82 -3.63
N TYR A 552 -17.09 8.21 -2.85
CA TYR A 552 -17.03 8.32 -1.39
C TYR A 552 -16.44 7.08 -0.72
N HIS A 553 -15.53 7.27 0.25
CA HIS A 553 -14.75 6.19 0.85
C HIS A 553 -15.59 5.10 1.52
N GLN A 554 -16.67 5.48 2.23
CA GLN A 554 -17.60 4.57 2.88
C GLN A 554 -18.31 3.69 1.84
N ARG A 555 -18.78 4.30 0.74
CA ARG A 555 -19.42 3.59 -0.38
C ARG A 555 -18.43 2.68 -1.08
N ALA A 556 -17.18 3.14 -1.28
CA ALA A 556 -16.13 2.31 -1.87
C ALA A 556 -15.79 1.08 -1.01
N ALA A 557 -15.80 1.18 0.32
CA ALA A 557 -15.61 0.04 1.23
C ALA A 557 -16.78 -0.96 1.18
N LEU A 558 -18.03 -0.48 1.04
CA LEU A 558 -19.19 -1.34 0.82
C LEU A 558 -19.09 -2.09 -0.52
N LEU A 559 -18.84 -1.36 -1.61
CA LEU A 559 -18.65 -1.93 -2.95
C LEU A 559 -17.53 -2.98 -2.96
N LYS A 560 -16.40 -2.70 -2.29
CA LYS A 560 -15.29 -3.65 -2.12
C LYS A 560 -15.72 -4.91 -1.38
N SER A 561 -16.42 -4.76 -0.26
CA SER A 561 -16.87 -5.90 0.56
C SER A 561 -17.82 -6.82 -0.22
N ILE A 562 -18.75 -6.26 -1.01
CA ILE A 562 -19.65 -7.07 -1.86
C ILE A 562 -18.90 -7.72 -3.02
N LEU A 563 -17.97 -7.03 -3.69
CA LEU A 563 -17.20 -7.62 -4.80
C LEU A 563 -16.25 -8.73 -4.33
N ASN A 564 -15.60 -8.58 -3.16
CA ASN A 564 -14.82 -9.65 -2.52
C ASN A 564 -15.70 -10.89 -2.26
N TYR A 565 -16.90 -10.70 -1.70
CA TYR A 565 -17.85 -11.79 -1.48
C TYR A 565 -18.26 -12.47 -2.79
N LEU A 566 -18.60 -11.70 -3.85
CA LEU A 566 -18.99 -12.26 -5.14
C LEU A 566 -17.85 -13.08 -5.80
N LYS A 567 -16.60 -12.60 -5.73
CA LYS A 567 -15.41 -13.34 -6.20
C LYS A 567 -15.25 -14.69 -5.48
N LYS A 568 -15.44 -14.69 -4.15
CA LYS A 568 -15.42 -15.89 -3.30
C LYS A 568 -16.58 -16.84 -3.67
N ALA A 569 -17.81 -16.33 -3.75
CA ALA A 569 -19.01 -17.12 -4.07
C ALA A 569 -18.98 -17.76 -5.47
N PHE A 570 -18.41 -17.09 -6.48
CA PHE A 570 -18.18 -17.68 -7.81
C PHE A 570 -17.07 -18.74 -7.84
N SER A 571 -16.23 -18.81 -6.80
CA SER A 571 -15.15 -19.81 -6.68
C SER A 571 -15.55 -21.00 -5.79
N GLU A 572 -16.76 -20.99 -5.22
CA GLU A 572 -17.20 -21.89 -4.16
C GLU A 572 -18.18 -22.97 -4.71
N PRO A 573 -17.81 -24.28 -4.70
CA PRO A 573 -18.61 -25.33 -5.33
C PRO A 573 -20.05 -25.46 -4.82
N THR A 574 -20.32 -25.05 -3.57
CA THR A 574 -21.67 -25.09 -2.97
C THR A 574 -22.61 -24.00 -3.49
N MET A 575 -22.09 -22.99 -4.18
CA MET A 575 -22.83 -21.81 -4.64
C MET A 575 -23.10 -21.77 -6.15
N VAL A 576 -22.58 -22.73 -6.93
CA VAL A 576 -22.63 -22.74 -8.41
C VAL A 576 -24.06 -22.61 -8.95
N GLU A 577 -25.01 -23.40 -8.45
CA GLU A 577 -26.40 -23.36 -8.93
C GLU A 577 -27.09 -22.03 -8.59
N SER A 578 -26.81 -21.47 -7.41
CA SER A 578 -27.31 -20.15 -6.98
C SER A 578 -26.66 -18.99 -7.74
N THR A 579 -25.51 -19.20 -8.39
CA THR A 579 -24.72 -18.14 -9.04
C THR A 579 -24.84 -18.10 -10.55
N ARG A 580 -25.13 -19.22 -11.22
CA ARG A 580 -25.24 -19.33 -12.69
C ARG A 580 -26.04 -18.21 -13.36
N HIS A 581 -27.20 -17.84 -12.79
CA HIS A 581 -28.13 -16.85 -13.37
C HIS A 581 -27.92 -15.41 -12.92
N ILE A 582 -26.91 -15.12 -12.08
CA ILE A 582 -26.68 -13.75 -11.58
C ILE A 582 -26.25 -12.80 -12.69
N MET A 583 -25.51 -13.31 -13.68
CA MET A 583 -25.08 -12.52 -14.84
C MET A 583 -26.18 -12.30 -15.88
N ASP A 584 -27.36 -12.92 -15.73
CA ASP A 584 -28.55 -12.61 -16.52
C ASP A 584 -29.31 -11.38 -15.96
N GLY A 585 -28.99 -10.98 -14.71
CA GLY A 585 -29.62 -9.87 -13.98
C GLY A 585 -28.93 -8.52 -14.17
N SER A 586 -28.96 -7.67 -13.12
CA SER A 586 -28.41 -6.30 -13.18
C SER A 586 -26.92 -6.19 -12.88
N LEU A 587 -26.29 -7.23 -12.30
CA LEU A 587 -24.86 -7.24 -11.95
C LEU A 587 -23.93 -6.84 -13.12
N PRO A 588 -24.10 -7.33 -14.37
CA PRO A 588 -23.28 -6.91 -15.51
C PRO A 588 -23.29 -5.40 -15.73
N ASN A 589 -24.43 -4.73 -15.59
CA ASN A 589 -24.53 -3.28 -15.77
C ASN A 589 -23.81 -2.51 -14.65
N SER A 590 -23.81 -3.05 -13.43
CA SER A 590 -23.04 -2.49 -12.31
C SER A 590 -21.53 -2.66 -12.53
N LEU A 591 -21.09 -3.85 -12.98
CA LEU A 591 -19.68 -4.12 -13.32
C LEU A 591 -19.20 -3.26 -14.49
N LYS A 592 -19.96 -3.14 -15.60
CA LYS A 592 -19.68 -2.21 -16.72
C LYS A 592 -19.41 -0.80 -16.23
N HIS A 593 -20.21 -0.31 -15.25
CA HIS A 593 -20.07 1.05 -14.75
C HIS A 593 -18.75 1.25 -13.99
N ILE A 594 -18.41 0.31 -13.10
CA ILE A 594 -17.16 0.35 -12.33
C ILE A 594 -15.94 0.27 -13.25
N ILE A 595 -15.96 -0.68 -14.21
CA ILE A 595 -14.90 -0.91 -15.18
C ILE A 595 -14.72 0.31 -16.11
N SER A 596 -15.80 0.99 -16.53
CA SER A 596 -15.73 2.21 -17.35
C SER A 596 -15.06 3.40 -16.63
N ASN A 597 -15.24 3.46 -15.30
CA ASN A 597 -14.95 4.62 -14.46
C ASN A 597 -13.82 4.35 -13.45
N ALA A 598 -12.76 3.67 -13.90
CA ALA A 598 -11.57 3.34 -13.10
C ALA A 598 -10.92 4.54 -12.38
N GLU A 599 -11.01 5.74 -12.97
CA GLU A 599 -10.50 7.00 -12.37
C GLU A 599 -11.32 7.44 -11.15
N TYR A 600 -12.65 7.31 -11.20
CA TYR A 600 -13.59 7.70 -10.15
C TYR A 600 -13.67 6.66 -9.02
N TYR A 601 -13.66 5.36 -9.35
CA TYR A 601 -13.71 4.27 -8.36
C TYR A 601 -12.33 3.86 -7.80
N GLY A 602 -11.24 4.20 -8.51
CA GLY A 602 -9.88 3.87 -8.13
C GLY A 602 -9.46 2.41 -8.40
N PRO A 603 -8.16 2.09 -8.22
CA PRO A 603 -7.58 0.83 -8.72
C PRO A 603 -8.14 -0.43 -8.06
N SER A 604 -8.46 -0.39 -6.76
CA SER A 604 -8.92 -1.58 -6.03
C SER A 604 -10.31 -2.04 -6.47
N LEU A 605 -11.25 -1.12 -6.70
CA LEU A 605 -12.58 -1.47 -7.20
C LEU A 605 -12.55 -1.87 -8.67
N PHE A 606 -11.67 -1.27 -9.47
CA PHE A 606 -11.43 -1.69 -10.85
C PHE A 606 -10.94 -3.15 -10.90
N HIS A 607 -9.85 -3.48 -10.19
CA HIS A 607 -9.32 -4.84 -10.10
C HIS A 607 -10.35 -5.85 -9.59
N LEU A 608 -11.10 -5.53 -8.54
CA LEU A 608 -12.12 -6.44 -8.03
C LEU A 608 -13.29 -6.63 -9.02
N ALA A 609 -13.69 -5.60 -9.77
CA ALA A 609 -14.69 -5.76 -10.82
C ALA A 609 -14.18 -6.61 -11.99
N THR A 610 -12.90 -6.49 -12.39
CA THR A 610 -12.32 -7.36 -13.43
C THR A 610 -12.15 -8.80 -12.95
N ASP A 611 -11.77 -9.01 -11.68
CA ASP A 611 -11.64 -10.32 -11.07
C ASP A 611 -12.99 -11.03 -10.93
N VAL A 612 -14.05 -10.33 -10.50
CA VAL A 612 -15.41 -10.91 -10.39
C VAL A 612 -15.93 -11.42 -11.73
N VAL A 613 -15.65 -10.70 -12.83
CA VAL A 613 -15.96 -11.17 -14.20
C VAL A 613 -15.11 -12.38 -14.57
N THR A 614 -13.82 -12.36 -14.25
CA THR A 614 -12.85 -13.40 -14.60
C THR A 614 -13.12 -14.71 -13.87
N SER A 615 -13.39 -14.68 -12.56
CA SER A 615 -13.81 -15.84 -11.77
C SER A 615 -15.10 -16.45 -12.29
N PHE A 616 -16.10 -15.63 -12.65
CA PHE A 616 -17.35 -16.15 -13.23
C PHE A 616 -17.11 -16.85 -14.57
N ILE A 617 -16.31 -16.27 -15.47
CA ILE A 617 -16.01 -16.86 -16.78
C ILE A 617 -15.25 -18.19 -16.65
N PHE A 618 -14.32 -18.31 -15.69
CA PHE A 618 -13.64 -19.59 -15.45
C PHE A 618 -14.55 -20.65 -14.81
N GLN A 619 -15.52 -20.25 -13.98
CA GLN A 619 -16.47 -21.17 -13.34
C GLN A 619 -17.59 -21.64 -14.30
N GLU A 620 -18.10 -20.76 -15.15
CA GLU A 620 -19.14 -21.04 -16.15
C GLU A 620 -18.74 -20.53 -17.56
N PRO A 621 -17.75 -21.18 -18.23
CA PRO A 621 -17.33 -20.79 -19.59
C PRO A 621 -18.47 -20.86 -20.62
N SER A 622 -19.51 -21.66 -20.33
CA SER A 622 -20.74 -21.78 -21.10
C SER A 622 -21.44 -20.43 -21.33
N GLN A 623 -21.35 -19.53 -20.35
CA GLN A 623 -22.03 -18.23 -20.34
C GLN A 623 -21.22 -17.08 -20.96
N LEU A 624 -19.99 -17.33 -21.42
CA LEU A 624 -19.15 -16.28 -22.03
C LEU A 624 -19.85 -15.60 -23.23
N SER A 625 -20.61 -16.35 -24.03
CA SER A 625 -21.42 -15.81 -25.12
C SER A 625 -22.53 -14.88 -24.63
N SER A 626 -23.20 -15.20 -23.51
CA SER A 626 -24.22 -14.32 -22.89
C SER A 626 -23.58 -13.01 -22.43
N LEU A 627 -22.40 -13.06 -21.81
CA LEU A 627 -21.64 -11.86 -21.40
C LEU A 627 -21.18 -10.99 -22.59
N GLN A 628 -20.85 -11.62 -23.72
CA GLN A 628 -20.53 -10.96 -24.99
C GLN A 628 -21.76 -10.31 -25.64
N ASP A 629 -22.93 -10.94 -25.54
CA ASP A 629 -24.17 -10.36 -26.09
C ASP A 629 -24.77 -9.27 -25.19
N ASN A 630 -24.57 -9.38 -23.87
CA ASN A 630 -24.78 -8.32 -22.89
C ASN A 630 -23.79 -7.14 -23.07
N GLY A 631 -22.64 -7.36 -23.71
CA GLY A 631 -21.61 -6.35 -23.98
C GLY A 631 -20.75 -5.99 -22.76
N LEU A 632 -20.70 -6.86 -21.74
CA LEU A 632 -19.82 -6.68 -20.57
C LEU A 632 -18.35 -6.89 -20.95
N THR A 633 -18.07 -7.92 -21.77
CA THR A 633 -16.72 -8.20 -22.29
C THR A 633 -16.19 -7.06 -23.14
N ASP A 634 -17.05 -6.35 -23.87
CA ASP A 634 -16.65 -5.30 -24.80
C ASP A 634 -16.21 -4.04 -24.05
N VAL A 635 -16.93 -3.69 -22.98
CA VAL A 635 -16.55 -2.63 -22.03
C VAL A 635 -15.24 -2.98 -21.32
N LEU A 636 -15.07 -4.24 -20.90
CA LEU A 636 -13.85 -4.73 -20.27
C LEU A 636 -12.64 -4.69 -21.24
N MET A 637 -12.82 -5.16 -22.47
CA MET A 637 -11.79 -5.12 -23.51
C MET A 637 -11.37 -3.68 -23.83
N TYR A 638 -12.34 -2.76 -23.96
CA TYR A 638 -12.07 -1.33 -24.16
C TYR A 638 -11.33 -0.73 -22.97
N ALA A 639 -11.75 -1.03 -21.73
CA ALA A 639 -11.13 -0.50 -20.52
C ALA A 639 -9.68 -0.96 -20.32
N LEU A 640 -9.33 -2.17 -20.78
CA LEU A 640 -7.99 -2.74 -20.63
C LEU A 640 -7.04 -2.44 -21.80
N LEU A 641 -7.54 -2.38 -23.03
CA LEU A 641 -6.70 -2.28 -24.24
C LEU A 641 -6.80 -0.94 -24.97
N LYS A 642 -7.87 -0.16 -24.77
CA LYS A 642 -8.05 1.16 -25.40
C LYS A 642 -7.83 2.31 -24.40
N LYS A 643 -8.45 2.24 -23.21
CA LYS A 643 -8.10 3.12 -22.06
C LYS A 643 -6.73 2.75 -21.44
N ASP A 644 -6.17 3.64 -20.65
CA ASP A 644 -4.97 3.38 -19.84
C ASP A 644 -5.38 2.73 -18.51
N VAL A 645 -4.77 1.59 -18.18
CA VAL A 645 -5.12 0.84 -16.96
C VAL A 645 -4.52 1.49 -15.71
N PRO A 646 -5.17 1.44 -14.54
CA PRO A 646 -4.63 2.07 -13.33
C PRO A 646 -3.24 1.52 -12.95
N ALA A 647 -2.28 2.40 -12.70
CA ALA A 647 -0.92 2.06 -12.28
C ALA A 647 -0.89 1.50 -10.84
N ALA A 648 -1.26 0.23 -10.69
CA ALA A 648 -1.28 -0.53 -9.45
C ALA A 648 -0.83 -1.98 -9.70
N ARG A 649 -0.07 -2.56 -8.77
CA ARG A 649 0.53 -3.90 -8.90
C ARG A 649 -0.51 -4.97 -9.23
N ASP A 650 -1.63 -4.95 -8.53
CA ASP A 650 -2.60 -6.05 -8.52
C ASP A 650 -3.48 -6.02 -9.77
N VAL A 651 -3.77 -4.82 -10.30
CA VAL A 651 -4.32 -4.62 -11.66
C VAL A 651 -3.38 -5.29 -12.67
N LEU A 652 -2.10 -4.92 -12.67
CA LEU A 652 -1.11 -5.45 -13.64
C LEU A 652 -0.92 -6.97 -13.55
N ALA A 653 -0.94 -7.53 -12.34
CA ALA A 653 -0.83 -8.97 -12.11
C ALA A 653 -2.09 -9.74 -12.58
N SER A 654 -3.28 -9.12 -12.48
CA SER A 654 -4.53 -9.76 -12.93
C SER A 654 -4.71 -9.80 -14.45
N LEU A 655 -4.13 -8.85 -15.21
CA LEU A 655 -4.39 -8.67 -16.66
C LEU A 655 -4.37 -9.98 -17.48
N PRO A 656 -3.34 -10.87 -17.37
CA PRO A 656 -3.27 -12.05 -18.23
C PRO A 656 -4.33 -13.11 -17.91
N ASN A 657 -4.77 -13.18 -16.65
CA ASN A 657 -5.89 -14.06 -16.25
C ASN A 657 -7.21 -13.55 -16.84
N VAL A 658 -7.42 -12.22 -16.84
CA VAL A 658 -8.58 -11.59 -17.49
C VAL A 658 -8.56 -11.85 -19.00
N PHE A 659 -7.40 -11.73 -19.65
CA PHE A 659 -7.26 -12.02 -21.09
C PHE A 659 -7.45 -13.51 -21.41
N SER A 660 -6.96 -14.42 -20.55
CA SER A 660 -7.19 -15.87 -20.70
C SER A 660 -8.68 -16.21 -20.66
N ALA A 661 -9.41 -15.68 -19.67
CA ALA A 661 -10.86 -15.82 -19.57
C ALA A 661 -11.60 -15.24 -20.81
N LEU A 662 -11.22 -14.05 -21.27
CA LEU A 662 -11.83 -13.43 -22.46
C LEU A 662 -11.54 -14.20 -23.77
N CYS A 663 -10.46 -14.96 -23.85
CA CYS A 663 -10.05 -15.72 -25.02
C CYS A 663 -10.56 -17.18 -25.06
N LEU A 664 -11.38 -17.63 -24.10
CA LEU A 664 -11.88 -19.01 -24.06
C LEU A 664 -12.84 -19.38 -25.22
N ASN A 665 -13.31 -18.41 -26.01
CA ASN A 665 -14.07 -18.68 -27.24
C ASN A 665 -13.52 -17.88 -28.44
N THR A 666 -13.82 -18.34 -29.66
CA THR A 666 -13.28 -17.79 -30.92
C THR A 666 -13.62 -16.31 -31.11
N ARG A 667 -14.87 -15.91 -30.81
CA ARG A 667 -15.32 -14.52 -30.88
C ARG A 667 -14.56 -13.60 -29.93
N GLY A 668 -14.27 -14.07 -28.72
CA GLY A 668 -13.48 -13.34 -27.73
C GLY A 668 -12.02 -13.16 -28.16
N LEU A 669 -11.42 -14.22 -28.73
CA LEU A 669 -10.10 -14.20 -29.34
C LEU A 669 -10.00 -13.22 -30.53
N GLU A 670 -11.00 -13.21 -31.41
CA GLU A 670 -11.07 -12.31 -32.57
C GLU A 670 -11.14 -10.84 -32.10
N ASN A 671 -12.09 -10.51 -31.21
CA ASN A 671 -12.23 -9.18 -30.60
C ASN A 671 -10.96 -8.75 -29.83
N PHE A 672 -10.27 -9.68 -29.16
CA PHE A 672 -9.00 -9.42 -28.47
C PHE A 672 -7.90 -9.06 -29.46
N MET A 673 -7.79 -9.78 -30.58
CA MET A 673 -6.77 -9.56 -31.61
C MET A 673 -6.96 -8.25 -32.38
N GLU A 674 -8.20 -7.86 -32.69
CA GLU A 674 -8.50 -6.55 -33.30
C GLU A 674 -7.96 -5.38 -32.46
N CYS A 675 -7.92 -5.54 -31.14
CA CYS A 675 -7.47 -4.50 -30.21
C CYS A 675 -5.93 -4.40 -30.07
N LYS A 676 -5.13 -5.18 -30.82
CA LYS A 676 -3.65 -5.20 -30.78
C LYS A 676 -3.07 -5.26 -29.35
N PRO A 677 -3.42 -6.30 -28.57
CA PRO A 677 -3.38 -6.27 -27.11
C PRO A 677 -1.96 -6.08 -26.55
N PHE A 678 -0.99 -6.78 -27.15
CA PHE A 678 0.39 -6.82 -26.68
C PHE A 678 1.13 -5.48 -26.85
N GLU A 679 0.79 -4.68 -27.86
CA GLU A 679 1.42 -3.38 -28.12
C GLU A 679 1.17 -2.41 -26.96
N LYS A 680 -0.07 -2.36 -26.43
CA LYS A 680 -0.39 -1.53 -25.26
C LYS A 680 0.04 -2.17 -23.95
N LEU A 681 -0.16 -3.47 -23.78
CA LEU A 681 0.22 -4.21 -22.57
C LEU A 681 1.71 -4.05 -22.26
N PHE A 682 2.58 -4.13 -23.27
CA PHE A 682 4.02 -4.08 -23.07
C PHE A 682 4.56 -2.64 -22.94
N ARG A 683 3.88 -1.65 -23.54
CA ARG A 683 4.22 -0.22 -23.38
C ARG A 683 4.21 0.24 -21.91
N VAL A 684 3.44 -0.43 -21.05
CA VAL A 684 3.46 -0.26 -19.58
C VAL A 684 4.87 -0.41 -19.00
N LEU A 685 5.69 -1.33 -19.52
CA LEU A 685 7.06 -1.58 -19.02
C LEU A 685 8.05 -0.43 -19.35
N LEU A 686 7.70 0.44 -20.30
CA LEU A 686 8.46 1.64 -20.70
C LEU A 686 7.84 2.95 -20.17
N SER A 687 6.79 2.89 -19.34
CA SER A 687 6.15 4.10 -18.79
C SER A 687 6.63 4.40 -17.36
N PRO A 688 7.06 5.65 -17.06
CA PRO A 688 7.56 6.00 -15.73
C PRO A 688 6.47 5.95 -14.65
N GLU A 689 5.20 6.11 -15.02
CA GLU A 689 4.06 6.10 -14.10
C GLU A 689 3.81 4.73 -13.45
N TYR A 690 4.21 3.65 -14.13
CA TYR A 690 4.01 2.26 -13.68
C TYR A 690 5.25 1.68 -12.98
N LEU A 691 6.40 2.36 -13.03
CA LEU A 691 7.61 1.94 -12.30
C LEU A 691 7.40 1.71 -10.79
N PRO A 692 6.62 2.52 -10.06
CA PRO A 692 6.32 2.25 -8.65
C PRO A 692 5.60 0.91 -8.42
N ALA A 693 4.83 0.43 -9.39
CA ALA A 693 4.14 -0.87 -9.34
C ALA A 693 5.01 -2.05 -9.83
N MET A 694 6.05 -1.77 -10.62
CA MET A 694 7.02 -2.76 -11.10
C MET A 694 8.24 -2.95 -10.17
N ARG A 695 8.66 -1.91 -9.44
CA ARG A 695 9.80 -1.95 -8.50
C ARG A 695 9.50 -2.85 -7.29
N ARG A 696 10.49 -3.64 -6.86
CA ARG A 696 10.40 -4.52 -5.67
C ARG A 696 10.38 -3.68 -4.38
N ARG A 697 9.34 -3.79 -3.55
CA ARG A 697 9.36 -3.31 -2.15
C ARG A 697 10.47 -4.06 -1.40
N ARG A 698 11.27 -3.36 -0.58
CA ARG A 698 12.23 -4.02 0.32
C ARG A 698 11.44 -4.90 1.31
N GLY A 699 11.93 -6.10 1.62
CA GLY A 699 11.29 -7.04 2.56
C GLY A 699 10.37 -8.11 1.94
N ALA A 700 10.03 -8.06 0.65
CA ALA A 700 9.19 -9.09 0.02
C ALA A 700 10.03 -10.21 -0.61
N ASP A 701 10.11 -11.37 0.03
CA ASP A 701 10.94 -12.52 -0.39
C ASP A 701 10.31 -13.47 -1.44
N THR A 702 9.31 -12.99 -2.16
CA THR A 702 8.96 -13.55 -3.47
C THR A 702 10.12 -13.36 -4.45
N ALA A 703 10.67 -14.46 -4.95
CA ALA A 703 11.78 -14.47 -5.94
C ALA A 703 11.41 -13.79 -7.28
N TYR A 704 10.12 -13.60 -7.55
CA TYR A 704 9.58 -13.03 -8.78
C TYR A 704 8.96 -11.65 -8.50
N GLY A 705 9.50 -10.60 -9.11
CA GLY A 705 8.89 -9.26 -9.09
C GLY A 705 7.73 -9.14 -10.08
N THR A 706 6.92 -8.08 -9.99
CA THR A 706 5.70 -7.86 -10.81
C THR A 706 5.91 -8.15 -12.30
N ALA A 707 7.02 -7.66 -12.88
CA ALA A 707 7.34 -7.87 -14.29
C ALA A 707 7.56 -9.36 -14.65
N SER A 708 8.16 -10.17 -13.77
CA SER A 708 8.33 -11.61 -13.99
C SER A 708 7.02 -12.38 -13.80
N SER A 709 6.19 -12.00 -12.82
CA SER A 709 4.84 -12.58 -12.68
C SER A 709 3.96 -12.30 -13.91
N LEU A 710 4.04 -11.08 -14.47
CA LEU A 710 3.41 -10.71 -15.73
C LEU A 710 3.94 -11.55 -16.91
N GLY A 711 5.24 -11.85 -16.91
CA GLY A 711 5.88 -12.71 -17.92
C GLY A 711 5.37 -14.14 -17.88
N ASN A 712 5.41 -14.78 -16.70
CA ASN A 712 4.93 -16.15 -16.49
C ASN A 712 3.45 -16.31 -16.89
N ALA A 713 2.62 -15.30 -16.63
CA ALA A 713 1.20 -15.36 -16.95
C ALA A 713 0.88 -15.01 -18.43
N VAL A 714 1.76 -14.28 -19.12
CA VAL A 714 1.70 -14.13 -20.60
C VAL A 714 2.20 -15.40 -21.31
N ASP A 715 3.17 -16.11 -20.76
CA ASP A 715 3.53 -17.47 -21.19
C ASP A 715 2.34 -18.43 -21.07
N GLU A 716 1.65 -18.43 -19.92
CA GLU A 716 0.45 -19.27 -19.71
C GLU A 716 -0.70 -18.96 -20.70
N LEU A 717 -0.91 -17.69 -21.04
CA LEU A 717 -1.85 -17.28 -22.09
C LEU A 717 -1.47 -17.86 -23.47
N MET A 718 -0.19 -17.90 -23.81
CA MET A 718 0.29 -18.47 -25.09
C MET A 718 0.34 -20.01 -25.11
N ARG A 719 0.34 -20.67 -23.95
CA ARG A 719 0.18 -22.13 -23.83
C ARG A 719 -1.25 -22.54 -24.16
N HIS A 720 -2.22 -21.90 -23.50
CA HIS A 720 -3.64 -22.12 -23.74
C HIS A 720 -4.03 -21.70 -25.16
N GLN A 721 -3.55 -20.54 -25.62
CA GLN A 721 -3.92 -19.96 -26.90
C GLN A 721 -2.72 -19.80 -27.85
N VAL A 722 -2.30 -20.92 -28.43
CA VAL A 722 -1.16 -21.05 -29.35
C VAL A 722 -1.17 -20.04 -30.50
N SER A 723 -2.34 -19.61 -30.99
CA SER A 723 -2.46 -18.64 -32.09
C SER A 723 -1.90 -17.24 -31.75
N LEU A 724 -1.86 -16.87 -30.46
CA LEU A 724 -1.34 -15.58 -30.01
C LEU A 724 0.20 -15.50 -30.05
N ARG A 725 0.88 -16.66 -29.98
CA ARG A 725 2.33 -16.77 -29.77
C ARG A 725 3.15 -15.92 -30.73
N THR A 726 2.83 -15.95 -32.03
CA THR A 726 3.59 -15.25 -33.07
C THR A 726 3.51 -13.73 -32.92
N GLU A 727 2.33 -13.18 -32.63
CA GLU A 727 2.15 -11.73 -32.47
C GLU A 727 2.62 -11.24 -31.09
N ALA A 728 2.49 -12.06 -30.05
CA ALA A 728 3.10 -11.81 -28.75
C ALA A 728 4.64 -11.72 -28.87
N MET A 729 5.28 -12.69 -29.53
CA MET A 729 6.74 -12.67 -29.75
C MET A 729 7.19 -11.48 -30.58
N LYS A 730 6.50 -11.13 -31.68
CA LYS A 730 6.77 -9.90 -32.44
C LYS A 730 6.67 -8.64 -31.58
N SER A 731 5.68 -8.58 -30.68
CA SER A 731 5.49 -7.44 -29.77
C SER A 731 6.56 -7.38 -28.67
N ILE A 732 7.06 -8.52 -28.19
CA ILE A 732 8.23 -8.60 -27.31
C ILE A 732 9.50 -8.10 -28.04
N ILE A 733 9.69 -8.51 -29.29
CA ILE A 733 10.83 -8.07 -30.10
C ILE A 733 10.78 -6.55 -30.32
N ARG A 734 9.61 -5.99 -30.66
CA ARG A 734 9.39 -4.53 -30.73
C ARG A 734 9.64 -3.80 -29.41
N LEU A 735 9.29 -4.39 -28.27
CA LEU A 735 9.58 -3.82 -26.95
C LEU A 735 11.10 -3.71 -26.71
N LEU A 736 11.86 -4.72 -27.12
CA LEU A 736 13.33 -4.71 -27.06
C LEU A 736 13.93 -3.71 -28.07
N GLU A 737 13.37 -3.62 -29.27
CA GLU A 737 13.76 -2.62 -30.28
C GLU A 737 13.54 -1.18 -29.78
N GLN A 738 12.35 -0.87 -29.23
CA GLN A 738 12.04 0.44 -28.65
C GLN A 738 12.96 0.80 -27.46
N LEU A 739 13.34 -0.18 -26.64
CA LEU A 739 14.32 0.01 -25.57
C LEU A 739 15.73 0.32 -26.13
N VAL A 740 16.11 -0.32 -27.23
CA VAL A 740 17.39 -0.07 -27.93
C VAL A 740 17.39 1.28 -28.66
N GLU A 741 16.27 1.70 -29.23
CA GLU A 741 16.09 3.04 -29.80
C GLU A 741 16.22 4.11 -28.71
N MET A 742 15.47 3.99 -27.62
CA MET A 742 15.52 4.89 -26.45
C MET A 742 16.92 4.94 -25.80
N GLY A 743 17.64 3.82 -25.78
CA GLY A 743 19.02 3.72 -25.31
C GLY A 743 20.08 4.29 -26.26
N ASN A 744 19.72 4.68 -27.49
CA ASN A 744 20.65 5.20 -28.50
C ASN A 744 20.28 6.57 -29.10
N ASP A 745 19.04 7.03 -28.91
CA ASP A 745 18.56 8.36 -29.30
C ASP A 745 19.21 9.45 -28.40
N PRO A 746 19.95 10.42 -28.98
CA PRO A 746 20.54 11.54 -28.22
C PRO A 746 19.54 12.41 -27.44
N LYS A 747 18.23 12.29 -27.68
CA LYS A 747 17.18 12.99 -26.94
C LYS A 747 17.01 12.52 -25.49
N TYR A 748 17.49 11.33 -25.13
CA TYR A 748 17.36 10.78 -23.77
C TYR A 748 18.71 10.64 -23.06
N CYS A 749 18.68 10.71 -21.73
CA CYS A 749 19.83 10.39 -20.87
C CYS A 749 19.40 9.46 -19.73
N CYS A 750 20.32 8.65 -19.19
CA CYS A 750 19.99 7.77 -18.07
C CYS A 750 19.80 8.57 -16.77
N GLN A 751 18.63 8.46 -16.15
CA GLN A 751 18.33 9.07 -14.86
C GLN A 751 19.20 8.43 -13.76
N LYS A 752 20.03 9.25 -13.12
CA LYS A 752 20.82 8.86 -11.94
C LYS A 752 19.87 8.47 -10.80
N SER A 753 20.09 7.33 -10.15
CA SER A 753 19.24 6.88 -9.04
C SER A 753 19.42 7.80 -7.83
N HIS A 754 18.35 8.39 -7.33
CA HIS A 754 18.39 9.25 -6.15
C HIS A 754 18.69 8.41 -4.90
N SER A 755 19.95 8.44 -4.44
CA SER A 755 20.25 8.26 -3.03
C SER A 755 19.51 9.33 -2.22
N SER A 756 18.88 8.93 -1.12
CA SER A 756 18.12 9.83 -0.25
C SER A 756 18.99 10.96 0.27
N SER A 757 18.44 12.18 0.31
CA SER A 757 19.16 13.40 0.67
C SER A 757 19.74 13.35 2.09
N SER A 758 21.06 13.23 2.18
CA SER A 758 21.86 13.55 3.37
C SER A 758 22.95 14.52 2.94
N SER A 759 22.92 15.75 3.47
CA SER A 759 23.69 16.87 2.94
C SER A 759 25.10 16.95 3.53
N THR A 760 26.05 16.22 2.95
CA THR A 760 27.49 16.41 3.23
C THR A 760 28.31 16.27 1.94
N LYS A 761 28.84 17.39 1.44
CA LYS A 761 29.84 17.39 0.36
C LYS A 761 31.23 17.13 0.93
N THR A 762 31.79 15.92 0.77
CA THR A 762 33.22 15.65 0.48
C THR A 762 33.50 14.15 0.36
N ILE A 763 34.26 13.79 -0.68
CA ILE A 763 35.23 12.67 -0.74
C ILE A 763 34.84 11.37 -0.03
N ASP A 764 34.26 10.43 -0.79
CA ASP A 764 34.38 9.00 -0.46
C ASP A 764 34.48 8.16 -1.75
N THR A 765 35.70 7.96 -2.24
CA THR A 765 35.97 7.22 -3.50
C THR A 765 37.26 6.40 -3.43
N ILE A 766 37.90 6.30 -2.26
CA ILE A 766 39.17 5.58 -2.04
C ILE A 766 38.99 4.47 -1.00
N ARG A 767 38.20 3.44 -1.34
CA ARG A 767 38.12 2.18 -0.55
C ARG A 767 37.73 0.92 -1.33
N ILE A 768 38.06 0.86 -2.63
CA ILE A 768 37.78 -0.29 -3.52
C ILE A 768 39.07 -1.04 -3.90
N THR A 769 39.78 -1.58 -2.91
CA THR A 769 41.10 -2.24 -3.12
C THR A 769 41.43 -3.41 -2.18
N ASN A 770 40.48 -3.92 -1.37
CA ASN A 770 40.78 -4.94 -0.34
C ASN A 770 39.70 -6.03 -0.13
N ARG A 771 38.96 -6.44 -1.19
CA ARG A 771 37.90 -7.47 -1.10
C ARG A 771 38.04 -8.64 -2.09
N ALA A 772 39.27 -8.99 -2.49
CA ALA A 772 39.55 -10.04 -3.48
C ALA A 772 40.52 -11.15 -3.01
N THR A 773 40.99 -11.11 -1.76
CA THR A 773 42.13 -11.95 -1.29
C THR A 773 41.94 -12.57 0.11
N ARG A 774 40.70 -12.81 0.56
CA ARG A 774 40.41 -13.57 1.78
C ARG A 774 39.20 -14.51 1.65
N THR A 775 39.46 -15.67 1.05
CA THR A 775 38.70 -16.91 1.30
C THR A 775 39.65 -18.10 1.31
N ALA A 776 40.19 -18.39 2.49
CA ALA A 776 40.84 -19.64 2.87
C ALA A 776 40.91 -19.68 4.40
N ALA A 777 40.30 -20.71 5.03
CA ALA A 777 40.07 -20.84 6.48
C ALA A 777 39.12 -19.76 7.08
N VAL A 778 38.34 -20.01 8.14
CA VAL A 778 38.53 -20.88 9.33
C VAL A 778 37.21 -21.57 9.77
N ASN A 779 37.35 -22.68 10.50
CA ASN A 779 36.33 -23.51 11.18
C ASN A 779 35.06 -22.82 11.73
N ASN A 780 33.94 -23.57 11.70
CA ASN A 780 32.79 -23.36 12.57
C ASN A 780 33.01 -23.91 13.99
N ASN A 781 32.61 -23.14 15.01
CA ASN A 781 32.11 -23.66 16.30
C ASN A 781 31.46 -22.53 17.14
N ASP A 782 30.59 -22.92 18.06
CA ASP A 782 29.97 -22.13 19.14
C ASP A 782 28.92 -21.00 18.81
N ARG A 783 27.66 -21.31 19.20
CA ARG A 783 26.66 -20.46 19.90
C ARG A 783 25.63 -19.59 19.14
N ASN A 784 24.42 -20.14 19.09
CA ASN A 784 23.17 -19.58 19.63
C ASN A 784 23.09 -18.06 19.91
N ALA A 785 22.47 -17.33 18.99
CA ALA A 785 21.62 -16.16 19.29
C ALA A 785 20.71 -15.88 18.08
N GLN A 786 19.51 -16.48 18.04
CA GLN A 786 18.52 -16.15 17.00
C GLN A 786 17.78 -14.86 17.36
N SER A 787 18.16 -13.74 16.75
CA SER A 787 17.30 -12.56 16.67
C SER A 787 16.22 -12.83 15.61
N SER A 788 14.96 -12.73 15.99
CA SER A 788 13.81 -13.05 15.13
C SER A 788 13.26 -11.78 14.48
N ASP A 789 14.08 -11.13 13.66
CA ASP A 789 13.74 -9.88 12.94
C ASP A 789 12.85 -10.16 11.70
N ASP A 790 11.74 -10.89 11.91
CA ASP A 790 10.71 -11.26 10.94
C ASP A 790 9.35 -10.65 11.35
N GLU A 791 9.15 -9.34 11.17
CA GLU A 791 7.84 -8.70 11.28
C GLU A 791 7.37 -8.12 9.94
N TYR A 792 6.17 -8.53 9.53
CA TYR A 792 5.51 -8.13 8.28
C TYR A 792 4.69 -6.85 8.48
N ASP A 793 4.78 -5.87 7.57
CA ASP A 793 3.88 -4.70 7.55
C ASP A 793 2.46 -5.11 7.09
N LEU A 794 1.67 -5.67 8.03
CA LEU A 794 0.28 -6.12 7.84
C LEU A 794 -0.78 -5.06 8.21
N ASP A 795 -0.37 -3.90 8.75
CA ASP A 795 -1.27 -2.86 9.30
C ASP A 795 -2.15 -2.13 8.24
N ASP A 796 -2.01 -2.45 6.94
CA ASP A 796 -2.85 -1.91 5.86
C ASP A 796 -4.23 -2.60 5.75
N GLU A 797 -4.34 -3.86 6.18
CA GLU A 797 -5.50 -4.72 5.95
C GLU A 797 -6.65 -4.55 6.96
N ALA A 798 -6.36 -4.01 8.15
CA ALA A 798 -7.19 -3.94 9.36
C ALA A 798 -8.49 -3.09 9.28
N THR A 799 -9.07 -2.91 8.09
CA THR A 799 -10.49 -2.51 7.92
C THR A 799 -11.16 -3.05 6.65
N ASN A 800 -10.44 -3.68 5.70
CA ASN A 800 -11.01 -3.97 4.36
C ASN A 800 -10.71 -5.35 3.77
N ASP A 801 -9.65 -6.06 4.16
CA ASP A 801 -9.42 -7.45 3.76
C ASP A 801 -8.94 -8.24 4.98
N GLU A 802 -9.68 -9.24 5.43
CA GLU A 802 -9.15 -10.34 6.24
C GLU A 802 -9.58 -11.61 5.48
N LEU A 803 -8.63 -12.39 4.97
CA LEU A 803 -8.92 -13.67 4.33
C LEU A 803 -9.13 -14.74 5.42
N PRO A 804 -10.05 -15.71 5.23
CA PRO A 804 -10.42 -16.67 6.27
C PRO A 804 -9.27 -17.59 6.65
N ILE A 805 -9.07 -17.75 7.97
CA ILE A 805 -7.89 -18.37 8.59
C ILE A 805 -8.01 -19.91 8.59
N ASN A 806 -8.06 -20.56 7.42
CA ASN A 806 -8.22 -22.02 7.36
C ASN A 806 -7.48 -22.75 6.20
N ARG A 807 -6.33 -22.23 5.74
CA ARG A 807 -5.42 -22.93 4.80
C ARG A 807 -3.92 -22.68 5.06
N LEU A 808 -3.41 -23.05 6.23
CA LEU A 808 -1.95 -23.14 6.46
C LEU A 808 -1.50 -24.31 7.35
N VAL A 809 -2.39 -25.23 7.73
CA VAL A 809 -2.06 -26.43 8.52
C VAL A 809 -2.43 -27.69 7.75
N ASN A 810 -1.48 -28.19 6.93
CA ASN A 810 -1.27 -29.60 6.52
C ASN A 810 -0.52 -29.67 5.17
N LEU A 811 0.82 -29.58 5.16
CA LEU A 811 1.62 -30.01 3.99
C LEU A 811 3.10 -30.36 4.26
N HIS A 812 3.48 -30.79 5.47
CA HIS A 812 4.80 -31.38 5.73
C HIS A 812 4.74 -32.56 6.71
N ALA A 813 4.57 -33.77 6.16
CA ALA A 813 4.64 -35.03 6.92
C ALA A 813 5.04 -36.22 6.02
N ALA A 814 6.20 -36.16 5.34
CA ALA A 814 6.78 -37.30 4.64
C ALA A 814 8.31 -37.22 4.53
N ASN A 815 8.98 -38.34 4.81
CA ASN A 815 10.35 -38.71 4.43
C ASN A 815 11.52 -37.75 4.77
N ASN A 816 12.03 -37.89 5.99
CA ASN A 816 13.49 -37.86 6.19
C ASN A 816 14.11 -39.16 5.65
N GLN A 817 15.20 -39.07 4.87
CA GLN A 817 16.23 -40.11 4.86
C GLN A 817 17.60 -39.55 4.44
N ASP A 818 18.44 -39.39 5.46
CA ASP A 818 19.90 -39.33 5.54
C ASP A 818 20.80 -38.92 4.34
N GLN A 819 21.55 -37.82 4.59
CA GLN A 819 23.02 -37.71 4.48
C GLN A 819 23.71 -37.56 3.09
N PRO A 820 24.93 -36.98 3.04
CA PRO A 820 25.41 -35.78 3.76
C PRO A 820 26.35 -34.86 2.90
N GLN A 821 26.92 -33.81 3.52
CA GLN A 821 28.11 -33.02 3.07
C GLN A 821 27.92 -32.05 1.87
N THR A 822 28.58 -30.88 1.75
CA THR A 822 29.40 -30.05 2.67
C THR A 822 29.52 -28.59 2.19
N SER A 823 29.65 -27.65 3.14
CA SER A 823 30.53 -26.45 3.11
C SER A 823 30.59 -25.47 1.92
N GLU A 824 29.94 -24.31 2.12
CA GLU A 824 30.56 -22.96 2.22
C GLU A 824 31.20 -22.16 1.03
N GLN A 825 30.91 -20.85 1.10
CA GLN A 825 31.72 -19.66 0.75
C GLN A 825 31.93 -19.21 -0.73
N GLN A 826 31.24 -18.11 -1.07
CA GLN A 826 31.57 -17.05 -2.06
C GLN A 826 32.96 -16.40 -1.78
N PRO A 827 33.67 -15.72 -2.73
CA PRO A 827 33.25 -14.40 -3.24
C PRO A 827 33.87 -13.84 -4.57
N THR A 828 33.71 -12.52 -4.71
CA THR A 828 34.28 -11.47 -5.59
C THR A 828 35.78 -11.54 -5.99
N SER A 829 36.31 -10.86 -7.03
CA SER A 829 35.78 -10.10 -8.20
C SER A 829 36.94 -9.50 -9.05
N THR A 830 36.64 -8.86 -10.20
CA THR A 830 37.42 -7.73 -10.85
C THR A 830 38.84 -8.03 -11.41
N ARG A 831 39.48 -7.27 -12.34
CA ARG A 831 39.26 -6.04 -13.20
C ARG A 831 40.20 -6.17 -14.46
N THR A 832 39.94 -5.72 -15.72
CA THR A 832 39.93 -4.37 -16.42
C THR A 832 41.28 -3.60 -16.43
N PRO A 833 41.43 -2.29 -16.86
CA PRO A 833 40.70 -1.29 -17.74
C PRO A 833 41.57 -0.58 -18.86
N LEU A 834 41.29 0.64 -19.42
CA LEU A 834 42.27 1.68 -19.99
C LEU A 834 42.58 1.89 -21.53
N THR A 835 42.91 3.16 -21.97
CA THR A 835 43.91 3.70 -23.00
C THR A 835 43.65 4.49 -24.38
N ASP A 836 43.34 5.84 -24.44
CA ASP A 836 43.94 6.95 -25.36
C ASP A 836 43.24 7.66 -26.62
N SER A 837 43.27 9.00 -27.04
CA SER A 837 43.58 10.40 -26.50
C SER A 837 43.59 11.69 -27.47
N SER A 838 43.69 12.93 -26.89
CA SER A 838 44.37 14.27 -27.23
C SER A 838 44.24 15.06 -28.60
N ALA A 839 44.26 16.43 -28.78
CA ALA A 839 44.11 17.69 -27.96
C ALA A 839 43.96 19.06 -28.78
N VAL A 840 43.43 20.19 -28.18
CA VAL A 840 43.71 21.69 -28.42
C VAL A 840 43.30 22.46 -29.75
N SER A 841 43.02 23.81 -29.94
CA SER A 841 42.48 25.01 -29.17
C SER A 841 42.25 26.35 -30.02
N ASN A 842 41.69 27.46 -29.44
CA ASN A 842 41.83 28.96 -29.68
C ASN A 842 41.07 29.90 -30.74
N LEU A 843 40.07 30.71 -30.26
CA LEU A 843 39.85 32.23 -30.25
C LEU A 843 39.92 33.20 -31.51
N PRO A 844 39.41 34.49 -31.54
CA PRO A 844 38.39 35.27 -30.74
C PRO A 844 37.44 36.37 -31.43
N THR A 845 36.34 36.78 -30.74
CA THR A 845 35.62 38.13 -30.62
C THR A 845 35.06 39.02 -31.78
N ALA A 846 33.79 39.52 -31.67
CA ALA A 846 33.41 40.95 -31.32
C ALA A 846 31.92 41.43 -31.55
N ASN A 847 31.34 42.15 -30.55
CA ASN A 847 30.29 43.23 -30.54
C ASN A 847 28.77 43.02 -30.89
N THR A 848 27.93 43.96 -30.37
CA THR A 848 26.43 43.94 -30.26
C THR A 848 25.79 45.34 -30.25
N MET A 849 24.51 45.50 -30.68
CA MET A 849 23.51 46.44 -30.09
C MET A 849 22.08 46.41 -30.73
N THR A 850 21.03 46.48 -29.89
CA THR A 850 19.66 47.11 -30.03
C THR A 850 18.81 46.96 -31.32
N THR A 851 17.46 46.86 -31.32
CA THR A 851 16.41 46.95 -30.26
C THR A 851 15.15 46.15 -30.67
N ALA A 852 14.17 46.00 -29.78
CA ALA A 852 13.02 45.10 -29.94
C ALA A 852 11.79 45.70 -30.65
N ASP A 853 11.01 44.82 -31.29
CA ASP A 853 9.53 44.87 -31.28
C ASP A 853 8.99 43.42 -31.42
N SER A 854 7.86 43.05 -30.80
CA SER A 854 7.42 41.63 -30.77
C SER A 854 5.95 41.37 -30.42
N ARG A 855 5.22 40.70 -31.33
CA ARG A 855 4.07 39.81 -31.03
C ARG A 855 3.64 38.93 -32.21
N LEU A 856 3.68 37.61 -31.97
CA LEU A 856 2.85 36.52 -32.54
C LEU A 856 2.67 36.37 -34.07
N GLN A 857 3.11 35.21 -34.58
CA GLN A 857 2.57 34.46 -35.75
C GLN A 857 2.67 35.13 -37.14
N GLN A 858 3.26 34.55 -38.20
CA GLN A 858 4.04 33.33 -38.48
C GLN A 858 5.24 33.77 -39.37
N THR A 859 6.34 33.05 -39.63
CA THR A 859 6.48 31.72 -40.27
C THR A 859 7.98 31.33 -40.30
N ILE A 860 8.28 30.02 -40.29
CA ILE A 860 9.52 29.32 -40.70
C ILE A 860 10.75 30.20 -41.05
N THR A 861 11.82 30.14 -40.23
CA THR A 861 13.19 29.70 -40.61
C THR A 861 14.13 29.72 -39.39
N GLN A 862 14.75 28.56 -39.12
CA GLN A 862 15.98 28.32 -38.31
C GLN A 862 16.30 29.23 -37.10
N GLN A 863 16.16 28.67 -35.90
CA GLN A 863 17.16 28.86 -34.81
C GLN A 863 17.20 27.58 -33.96
N HIS A 864 18.40 27.04 -33.73
CA HIS A 864 18.59 25.88 -32.83
C HIS A 864 18.70 26.37 -31.39
N GLN A 865 17.71 26.03 -30.56
CA GLN A 865 17.95 25.86 -29.12
C GLN A 865 18.48 24.44 -28.90
N LYS A 866 19.46 24.26 -28.02
CA LYS A 866 19.78 22.92 -27.50
C LYS A 866 18.63 22.51 -26.57
N GLU A 867 17.82 21.55 -26.99
CA GLU A 867 16.97 20.81 -26.05
C GLU A 867 17.90 20.07 -25.07
N GLU A 868 17.67 20.18 -23.76
CA GLU A 868 18.35 19.32 -22.79
C GLU A 868 17.80 17.89 -22.88
N PRO A 869 18.65 16.85 -22.78
CA PRO A 869 18.21 15.47 -22.93
C PRO A 869 17.28 15.06 -21.79
N ILE A 870 16.18 14.40 -22.13
CA ILE A 870 15.13 13.99 -21.19
C ILE A 870 15.68 12.86 -20.29
N PRO A 871 15.65 13.00 -18.96
CA PRO A 871 16.11 11.95 -18.05
C PRO A 871 15.12 10.79 -18.00
N VAL A 872 15.62 9.58 -18.27
CA VAL A 872 14.84 8.35 -18.36
C VAL A 872 15.46 7.26 -17.47
N PRO A 873 14.70 6.54 -16.63
CA PRO A 873 15.19 5.48 -15.75
C PRO A 873 15.50 4.17 -16.51
N LEU A 874 16.43 4.25 -17.48
CA LEU A 874 16.77 3.20 -18.44
C LEU A 874 17.20 1.88 -17.76
N LEU A 875 17.91 1.94 -16.64
CA LEU A 875 18.31 0.76 -15.85
C LEU A 875 17.11 -0.01 -15.28
N ASP A 876 16.05 0.68 -14.86
CA ASP A 876 14.81 0.03 -14.38
C ASP A 876 14.05 -0.60 -15.55
N TYR A 877 13.95 0.09 -16.69
CA TYR A 877 13.30 -0.47 -17.90
C TYR A 877 14.00 -1.74 -18.37
N ILE A 878 15.34 -1.74 -18.50
CA ILE A 878 16.09 -2.96 -18.82
C ILE A 878 15.83 -4.04 -17.77
N THR A 879 15.94 -3.73 -16.48
CA THR A 879 15.75 -4.71 -15.40
C THR A 879 14.36 -5.34 -15.41
N ASN A 880 13.31 -4.55 -15.67
CA ASN A 880 11.93 -5.03 -15.73
C ASN A 880 11.66 -5.83 -17.01
N ILE A 881 12.10 -5.33 -18.17
CA ILE A 881 11.87 -5.99 -19.47
C ILE A 881 12.64 -7.31 -19.55
N MET A 882 13.89 -7.37 -19.08
CA MET A 882 14.65 -8.62 -19.03
C MET A 882 13.97 -9.67 -18.14
N ARG A 883 13.45 -9.30 -16.96
CA ARG A 883 12.70 -10.21 -16.08
C ARG A 883 11.33 -10.62 -16.62
N PHE A 884 10.67 -9.73 -17.36
CA PHE A 884 9.43 -10.05 -18.07
C PHE A 884 9.68 -11.10 -19.16
N VAL A 885 10.63 -10.84 -20.06
CA VAL A 885 10.97 -11.76 -21.16
C VAL A 885 11.59 -13.07 -20.64
N GLU A 886 12.34 -13.03 -19.54
CA GLU A 886 12.79 -14.25 -18.84
C GLU A 886 11.59 -15.05 -18.33
N GLY A 887 10.62 -14.45 -17.63
CA GLY A 887 9.40 -15.14 -17.22
C GLY A 887 8.61 -15.74 -18.40
N VAL A 888 8.60 -15.07 -19.56
CA VAL A 888 7.94 -15.56 -20.78
C VAL A 888 8.66 -16.78 -21.40
N ILE A 889 9.99 -16.88 -21.28
CA ILE A 889 10.80 -17.88 -21.99
C ILE A 889 11.28 -19.02 -21.07
N SER A 890 11.58 -18.74 -19.80
CA SER A 890 12.30 -19.67 -18.91
C SER A 890 11.42 -20.49 -17.97
N ASN A 891 10.12 -20.22 -17.90
CA ASN A 891 9.18 -20.90 -17.01
C ASN A 891 8.67 -22.25 -17.58
N ASN A 892 9.42 -22.87 -18.51
CA ASN A 892 8.91 -23.96 -19.35
C ASN A 892 9.80 -25.21 -19.37
N THR A 893 9.15 -26.37 -19.47
CA THR A 893 9.76 -27.69 -19.75
C THR A 893 9.90 -27.97 -21.24
N THR A 894 9.14 -27.27 -22.10
CA THR A 894 9.34 -27.25 -23.56
C THR A 894 10.09 -25.98 -23.99
N ASP A 895 10.71 -26.01 -25.16
CA ASP A 895 11.56 -24.93 -25.69
C ASP A 895 10.86 -24.08 -26.77
N ASP A 896 9.56 -24.28 -27.01
CA ASP A 896 8.80 -23.69 -28.13
C ASP A 896 8.80 -22.15 -28.16
N HIS A 897 8.62 -21.50 -27.01
CA HIS A 897 8.59 -20.04 -26.92
C HIS A 897 9.99 -19.43 -27.13
N GLY A 898 11.03 -20.07 -26.60
CA GLY A 898 12.41 -19.70 -26.89
C GLY A 898 12.80 -19.94 -28.36
N LYS A 899 12.37 -21.05 -28.96
CA LYS A 899 12.56 -21.35 -30.39
C LYS A 899 11.92 -20.29 -31.27
N GLU A 900 10.67 -19.91 -30.99
CA GLU A 900 9.97 -18.89 -31.78
C GLU A 900 10.61 -17.49 -31.62
N PHE A 901 11.04 -17.13 -30.40
CA PHE A 901 11.80 -15.90 -30.14
C PHE A 901 13.11 -15.83 -30.94
N VAL A 902 13.89 -16.92 -30.97
CA VAL A 902 15.14 -17.00 -31.76
C VAL A 902 14.85 -17.02 -33.27
N LYS A 903 13.81 -17.73 -33.71
CA LYS A 903 13.36 -17.82 -35.11
C LYS A 903 12.89 -16.48 -35.67
N LEU A 904 12.27 -15.63 -34.84
CA LEU A 904 11.84 -14.27 -35.20
C LEU A 904 12.94 -13.21 -35.01
N GLY A 905 14.15 -13.60 -34.60
CA GLY A 905 15.33 -12.71 -34.56
C GLY A 905 15.58 -11.97 -33.25
N GLY A 906 14.83 -12.27 -32.18
CA GLY A 906 14.86 -11.51 -30.91
C GLY A 906 16.21 -11.47 -30.18
N LEU A 907 17.17 -12.33 -30.55
CA LEU A 907 18.55 -12.28 -30.06
C LEU A 907 19.29 -10.99 -30.43
N ILE A 908 18.93 -10.35 -31.56
CA ILE A 908 19.61 -9.15 -32.05
C ILE A 908 19.34 -7.95 -31.12
N PRO A 909 18.09 -7.50 -30.89
CA PRO A 909 17.83 -6.40 -29.97
C PRO A 909 18.20 -6.77 -28.52
N LEU A 910 18.07 -8.03 -28.12
CA LEU A 910 18.52 -8.50 -26.80
C LEU A 910 20.03 -8.28 -26.57
N LEU A 911 20.89 -8.57 -27.54
CA LEU A 911 22.33 -8.31 -27.41
C LEU A 911 22.69 -6.84 -27.61
N ASN A 912 21.88 -6.08 -28.36
CA ASN A 912 22.08 -4.62 -28.52
C ASN A 912 21.87 -3.84 -27.22
N ILE A 913 21.11 -4.36 -26.26
CA ILE A 913 20.97 -3.80 -24.91
C ILE A 913 22.32 -3.73 -24.16
N LEU A 914 23.33 -4.54 -24.52
CA LEU A 914 24.64 -4.54 -23.86
C LEU A 914 25.59 -3.44 -24.35
N HIS A 915 25.24 -2.71 -25.42
CA HIS A 915 26.14 -1.70 -26.04
C HIS A 915 25.41 -0.42 -26.50
N MET A 916 24.32 -0.06 -25.82
CA MET A 916 23.56 1.17 -26.09
C MET A 916 24.31 2.43 -25.60
N LYS A 917 24.25 3.51 -26.40
CA LYS A 917 24.99 4.77 -26.19
C LYS A 917 24.67 5.55 -24.91
N ASN A 918 23.45 5.43 -24.39
CA ASN A 918 22.96 6.20 -23.24
C ASN A 918 23.12 5.44 -21.90
N LEU A 919 23.86 4.33 -21.89
CA LEU A 919 24.15 3.55 -20.68
C LEU A 919 25.27 4.19 -19.83
N PRO A 920 25.13 4.21 -18.49
CA PRO A 920 26.20 4.64 -17.62
C PRO A 920 27.35 3.61 -17.59
N ILE A 921 28.57 4.06 -17.29
CA ILE A 921 29.78 3.22 -17.34
C ILE A 921 29.79 2.10 -16.27
N ASP A 922 28.99 2.21 -15.22
CA ASP A 922 28.80 1.16 -14.21
C ASP A 922 27.74 0.10 -14.61
N PHE A 923 27.08 0.26 -15.77
CA PHE A 923 26.12 -0.71 -16.32
C PHE A 923 26.61 -2.17 -16.31
N PRO A 924 27.88 -2.53 -16.65
CA PRO A 924 28.35 -3.92 -16.62
C PRO A 924 28.31 -4.58 -15.24
N SER A 925 28.30 -3.77 -14.18
CA SER A 925 28.14 -4.17 -12.77
C SER A 925 26.71 -3.99 -12.24
N SER A 926 25.81 -3.42 -13.03
CA SER A 926 24.42 -3.16 -12.63
C SER A 926 23.55 -4.43 -12.67
N GLN A 927 22.46 -4.41 -11.90
CA GLN A 927 21.44 -5.46 -11.93
C GLN A 927 20.79 -5.63 -13.33
N ALA A 928 20.79 -4.57 -14.15
CA ALA A 928 20.26 -4.58 -15.51
C ALA A 928 21.10 -5.49 -16.44
N CYS A 929 22.43 -5.33 -16.43
CA CYS A 929 23.34 -6.19 -17.18
C CYS A 929 23.31 -7.64 -16.66
N ILE A 930 23.16 -7.85 -15.34
CA ILE A 930 23.00 -9.19 -14.76
C ILE A 930 21.72 -9.87 -15.27
N CYS A 931 20.60 -9.16 -15.35
CA CYS A 931 19.36 -9.71 -15.90
C CYS A 931 19.43 -9.97 -17.41
N ALA A 932 20.09 -9.11 -18.19
CA ALA A 932 20.32 -9.36 -19.62
C ALA A 932 21.20 -10.61 -19.86
N ALA A 933 22.29 -10.75 -19.10
CA ALA A 933 23.13 -11.93 -19.12
C ALA A 933 22.44 -13.20 -18.56
N GLY A 934 21.45 -13.03 -17.67
CA GLY A 934 20.55 -14.09 -17.20
C GLY A 934 19.67 -14.61 -18.32
N LEU A 935 18.90 -13.72 -18.96
CA LEU A 935 18.02 -14.06 -20.07
C LEU A 935 18.76 -14.77 -21.22
N CYS A 936 19.92 -14.25 -21.67
CA CYS A 936 20.73 -14.92 -22.69
C CYS A 936 21.18 -16.33 -22.27
N LYS A 937 21.52 -16.53 -20.99
CA LYS A 937 21.90 -17.84 -20.43
C LYS A 937 20.70 -18.79 -20.41
N SER A 938 19.53 -18.31 -19.99
CA SER A 938 18.26 -19.04 -19.96
C SER A 938 17.85 -19.48 -21.38
N THR A 939 17.86 -18.58 -22.36
CA THR A 939 17.59 -18.90 -23.78
C THR A 939 18.58 -19.92 -24.35
N LEU A 940 19.88 -19.77 -24.13
CA LEU A 940 20.90 -20.74 -24.59
C LEU A 940 20.69 -22.14 -23.96
N THR A 941 20.36 -22.18 -22.66
CA THR A 941 20.18 -23.44 -21.92
C THR A 941 18.94 -24.22 -22.38
N LEU A 942 17.86 -23.52 -22.73
CA LEU A 942 16.58 -24.12 -23.13
C LEU A 942 16.54 -24.44 -24.64
N VAL A 943 16.86 -23.47 -25.49
CA VAL A 943 16.73 -23.60 -26.96
C VAL A 943 17.89 -24.39 -27.57
N LYS A 944 19.07 -24.40 -26.90
CA LYS A 944 20.33 -24.98 -27.37
C LYS A 944 20.79 -24.48 -28.76
N ASP A 945 20.32 -23.30 -29.20
CA ASP A 945 20.74 -22.68 -30.46
C ASP A 945 22.07 -21.92 -30.27
N ASN A 946 23.06 -22.30 -31.08
CA ASN A 946 24.40 -21.73 -31.12
C ASN A 946 24.44 -20.21 -31.38
N LYS A 947 23.42 -19.63 -32.03
CA LYS A 947 23.39 -18.22 -32.45
C LYS A 947 23.64 -17.23 -31.32
N VAL A 948 23.25 -17.56 -30.08
CA VAL A 948 23.49 -16.69 -28.90
C VAL A 948 25.00 -16.44 -28.72
N ILE A 949 25.81 -17.48 -28.89
CA ILE A 949 27.26 -17.42 -28.73
C ILE A 949 27.91 -16.82 -29.97
N GLU A 950 27.46 -17.22 -31.16
CA GLU A 950 27.97 -16.70 -32.44
C GLU A 950 27.80 -15.17 -32.53
N LEU A 951 26.62 -14.65 -32.21
CA LEU A 951 26.32 -13.22 -32.26
C LEU A 951 27.03 -12.47 -31.12
N ALA A 952 27.09 -13.02 -29.90
CA ALA A 952 27.83 -12.40 -28.81
C ALA A 952 29.34 -12.27 -29.08
N ILE A 953 29.96 -13.29 -29.72
CA ILE A 953 31.37 -13.23 -30.14
C ILE A 953 31.55 -12.29 -31.34
N THR A 954 30.56 -12.18 -32.23
CA THR A 954 30.61 -11.28 -33.41
C THR A 954 30.53 -9.81 -33.01
N ASN A 955 29.57 -9.43 -32.17
CA ASN A 955 29.50 -8.07 -31.61
C ASN A 955 30.79 -7.70 -30.86
N LEU A 956 31.39 -8.65 -30.13
CA LEU A 956 32.65 -8.43 -29.42
C LEU A 956 33.84 -8.27 -30.38
N ASP A 957 33.92 -9.03 -31.48
CA ASP A 957 34.93 -8.84 -32.55
C ASP A 957 34.82 -7.44 -33.17
N GLU A 958 33.60 -6.97 -33.47
CA GLU A 958 33.34 -5.64 -34.03
C GLU A 958 33.71 -4.50 -33.06
N ILE A 959 33.31 -4.60 -31.79
CA ILE A 959 33.68 -3.61 -30.76
C ILE A 959 35.20 -3.58 -30.54
N LEU A 960 35.87 -4.74 -30.51
CA LEU A 960 37.34 -4.83 -30.38
C LEU A 960 38.07 -4.30 -31.62
N GLN A 961 37.53 -4.50 -32.82
CA GLN A 961 38.05 -3.90 -34.05
C GLN A 961 37.93 -2.37 -33.98
N SER A 962 36.81 -1.83 -33.47
CA SER A 962 36.65 -0.39 -33.24
C SER A 962 37.65 0.20 -32.22
N LEU A 963 38.23 -0.63 -31.35
CA LEU A 963 39.29 -0.29 -30.40
C LEU A 963 40.70 -0.58 -30.95
N THR A 964 40.91 -0.90 -32.23
CA THR A 964 42.24 -1.33 -32.70
C THR A 964 43.31 -0.22 -32.67
N SER A 965 42.93 1.04 -32.88
CA SER A 965 43.84 2.21 -32.78
C SER A 965 44.48 2.36 -31.40
N PHE A 966 43.66 2.16 -30.36
CA PHE A 966 43.93 2.18 -28.92
C PHE A 966 45.15 1.32 -28.49
N TYR A 967 45.35 0.17 -29.13
CA TYR A 967 46.38 -0.81 -28.77
C TYR A 967 47.38 -1.17 -29.89
N GLN A 968 47.24 -0.63 -31.11
CA GLN A 968 48.24 -0.81 -32.17
C GLN A 968 49.18 0.38 -32.38
N GLY A 969 48.86 1.58 -31.86
CA GLY A 969 49.56 2.82 -32.22
C GLY A 969 50.43 3.47 -31.14
N ARG A 970 50.58 2.89 -29.94
CA ARG A 970 51.10 3.62 -28.78
C ARG A 970 52.58 4.00 -28.84
N GLN A 971 52.85 5.30 -28.75
CA GLN A 971 54.01 5.86 -28.07
C GLN A 971 53.69 5.95 -26.55
N TYR A 972 54.69 5.91 -25.67
CA TYR A 972 54.50 5.59 -24.24
C TYR A 972 54.29 6.82 -23.33
N ASP A 973 53.58 7.85 -23.78
CA ASP A 973 53.68 9.21 -23.23
C ASP A 973 52.41 9.75 -22.53
N GLY A 974 51.96 9.19 -21.39
CA GLY A 974 50.97 9.80 -20.46
C GLY A 974 49.74 8.94 -20.11
N SER A 975 48.80 9.44 -19.29
CA SER A 975 47.45 8.86 -19.19
C SER A 975 46.56 9.54 -20.20
N LEU A 976 46.40 8.82 -21.29
CA LEU A 976 45.86 9.38 -22.49
C LEU A 976 44.32 9.16 -22.54
N LEU A 977 43.72 8.36 -21.64
CA LEU A 977 42.26 8.35 -21.37
C LEU A 977 41.77 9.57 -20.58
N ILE A 978 42.54 10.04 -19.58
CA ILE A 978 42.26 11.33 -18.94
C ILE A 978 42.25 12.43 -20.02
N ASN A 979 43.02 12.25 -21.09
CA ASN A 979 43.10 13.20 -22.19
C ASN A 979 41.88 13.12 -23.15
N GLU A 980 41.21 11.97 -23.32
CA GLU A 980 39.86 11.92 -23.95
C GLU A 980 38.87 12.78 -23.12
N LEU A 981 38.87 12.61 -21.80
CA LEU A 981 38.05 13.41 -20.89
C LEU A 981 38.45 14.91 -20.92
N ALA A 982 39.74 15.23 -20.97
CA ALA A 982 40.23 16.61 -21.03
C ALA A 982 39.90 17.29 -22.36
N GLN A 983 39.94 16.57 -23.49
CA GLN A 983 39.38 17.04 -24.75
C GLN A 983 37.89 17.32 -24.63
N ALA A 984 37.12 16.42 -24.04
CA ALA A 984 35.66 16.59 -23.88
C ALA A 984 35.33 17.85 -23.07
N VAL A 985 35.92 17.99 -21.88
CA VAL A 985 35.74 19.16 -21.00
C VAL A 985 36.19 20.44 -21.69
N SER A 986 37.37 20.45 -22.33
CA SER A 986 37.95 21.65 -22.97
C SER A 986 37.21 22.07 -24.26
N SER A 987 36.60 21.13 -24.99
CA SER A 987 35.88 21.41 -26.24
C SER A 987 34.41 21.75 -26.03
N SER A 988 33.79 21.23 -24.96
CA SER A 988 32.33 21.27 -24.77
C SER A 988 31.86 22.14 -23.60
N SER A 989 32.78 22.57 -22.72
CA SER A 989 32.50 23.24 -21.44
C SER A 989 31.42 22.51 -20.61
N ILE A 990 31.55 21.18 -20.53
CA ILE A 990 30.70 20.30 -19.72
C ILE A 990 31.50 19.87 -18.49
N ASP A 991 30.83 19.71 -17.34
CA ASP A 991 31.43 19.12 -16.13
C ASP A 991 32.05 17.75 -16.47
N PRO A 992 33.30 17.44 -16.06
CA PRO A 992 33.90 16.13 -16.29
C PRO A 992 32.99 14.96 -15.87
N LEU A 993 32.20 15.13 -14.80
CA LEU A 993 31.28 14.11 -14.32
C LEU A 993 30.12 13.84 -15.29
N ASP A 994 29.69 14.82 -16.08
CA ASP A 994 28.64 14.65 -17.10
C ASP A 994 29.20 14.34 -18.49
N ALA A 995 30.44 14.75 -18.80
CA ALA A 995 31.18 14.26 -19.96
C ALA A 995 31.48 12.75 -19.88
N ILE A 996 31.71 12.23 -18.67
CA ILE A 996 31.79 10.79 -18.37
C ILE A 996 30.44 10.08 -18.61
N ASN A 997 29.30 10.77 -18.51
CA ASN A 997 27.97 10.17 -18.73
C ASN A 997 27.45 10.35 -20.18
N GLN A 998 28.30 10.74 -21.13
CA GLN A 998 27.94 10.96 -22.54
C GLN A 998 28.89 10.21 -23.49
N SER A 999 28.38 9.23 -24.21
CA SER A 999 29.18 8.44 -25.18
C SER A 999 29.67 9.22 -26.41
N SER A 1000 29.06 10.37 -26.70
CA SER A 1000 29.59 11.36 -27.65
C SER A 1000 30.88 12.02 -27.18
N SER A 1001 31.06 12.10 -25.87
CA SER A 1001 32.08 12.90 -25.19
C SER A 1001 33.23 12.02 -24.68
N THR A 1002 32.95 10.77 -24.30
CA THR A 1002 33.98 9.77 -23.91
C THR A 1002 33.79 8.42 -24.65
N PRO A 1003 33.92 8.40 -26.00
CA PRO A 1003 33.59 7.24 -26.82
C PRO A 1003 34.46 6.00 -26.58
N LEU A 1004 35.74 6.15 -26.23
CA LEU A 1004 36.61 5.02 -25.91
C LEU A 1004 36.24 4.40 -24.55
N LEU A 1005 35.99 5.24 -23.54
CA LEU A 1005 35.55 4.80 -22.22
C LEU A 1005 34.20 4.04 -22.28
N HIS A 1006 33.26 4.49 -23.12
CA HIS A 1006 32.01 3.77 -23.35
C HIS A 1006 32.22 2.46 -24.11
N ARG A 1007 33.11 2.40 -25.11
CA ARG A 1007 33.49 1.13 -25.78
C ARG A 1007 34.11 0.12 -24.81
N LEU A 1008 34.91 0.56 -23.83
CA LEU A 1008 35.39 -0.32 -22.75
C LEU A 1008 34.24 -0.87 -21.90
N SER A 1009 33.22 -0.06 -21.59
CA SER A 1009 32.01 -0.50 -20.89
C SER A 1009 31.24 -1.56 -21.70
N PHE A 1010 31.15 -1.38 -23.03
CA PHE A 1010 30.51 -2.37 -23.91
C PHE A 1010 31.30 -3.70 -23.94
N VAL A 1011 32.64 -3.65 -24.05
CA VAL A 1011 33.49 -4.85 -23.93
C VAL A 1011 33.27 -5.54 -22.58
N HIS A 1012 33.22 -4.79 -21.48
CA HIS A 1012 32.97 -5.35 -20.15
C HIS A 1012 31.58 -6.00 -20.04
N SER A 1013 30.55 -5.40 -20.65
CA SER A 1013 29.18 -5.97 -20.70
C SER A 1013 29.13 -7.30 -21.47
N HIS A 1014 29.79 -7.37 -22.63
CA HIS A 1014 29.91 -8.62 -23.40
C HIS A 1014 30.75 -9.68 -22.68
N ILE A 1015 31.81 -9.30 -21.94
CA ILE A 1015 32.56 -10.23 -21.08
C ILE A 1015 31.69 -10.74 -19.93
N SER A 1016 30.92 -9.88 -19.25
CA SER A 1016 29.98 -10.28 -18.20
C SER A 1016 28.93 -11.29 -18.71
N LEU A 1017 28.39 -11.08 -19.93
CA LEU A 1017 27.57 -12.07 -20.61
C LEU A 1017 28.31 -13.39 -20.82
N LEU A 1018 29.46 -13.37 -21.49
CA LEU A 1018 30.21 -14.60 -21.84
C LEU A 1018 30.63 -15.39 -20.58
N VAL A 1019 31.00 -14.71 -19.50
CA VAL A 1019 31.27 -15.31 -18.18
C VAL A 1019 30.01 -15.91 -17.54
N SER A 1020 28.82 -15.35 -17.78
CA SER A 1020 27.54 -15.97 -17.37
C SER A 1020 27.25 -17.26 -18.14
N LEU A 1021 27.49 -17.26 -19.46
CA LEU A 1021 27.31 -18.44 -20.32
C LEU A 1021 28.31 -19.55 -19.97
N CYS A 1022 29.58 -19.22 -19.72
CA CYS A 1022 30.61 -20.19 -19.30
C CYS A 1022 30.37 -20.80 -17.91
N LYS A 1023 29.40 -20.30 -17.13
CA LYS A 1023 28.93 -20.91 -15.87
C LYS A 1023 27.78 -21.91 -16.07
N ILE A 1024 27.44 -22.29 -17.30
CA ILE A 1024 26.50 -23.39 -17.59
C ILE A 1024 27.21 -24.73 -17.37
N THR A 1025 26.62 -25.60 -16.54
CA THR A 1025 27.19 -26.92 -16.19
C THR A 1025 26.86 -28.04 -17.19
N GLN A 1026 25.94 -27.80 -18.13
CA GLN A 1026 25.54 -28.79 -19.14
C GLN A 1026 26.66 -29.06 -20.15
N ASN A 1027 26.99 -30.34 -20.38
CA ASN A 1027 28.10 -30.74 -21.26
C ASN A 1027 27.88 -30.35 -22.72
N ASP A 1028 26.66 -30.45 -23.25
CA ASP A 1028 26.34 -30.08 -24.65
C ASP A 1028 26.70 -28.60 -24.90
N VAL A 1029 26.19 -27.71 -24.05
CA VAL A 1029 26.41 -26.25 -24.13
C VAL A 1029 27.88 -25.90 -23.93
N ARG A 1030 28.57 -26.61 -23.02
CA ARG A 1030 30.02 -26.45 -22.81
C ARG A 1030 30.82 -26.87 -24.06
N SER A 1031 30.42 -27.92 -24.76
CA SER A 1031 31.02 -28.34 -26.03
C SER A 1031 30.83 -27.29 -27.13
N ILE A 1032 29.61 -26.76 -27.24
CA ILE A 1032 29.28 -25.66 -28.17
C ILE A 1032 30.15 -24.43 -27.88
N LEU A 1033 30.23 -23.97 -26.62
CA LEU A 1033 31.07 -22.85 -26.21
C LEU A 1033 32.54 -23.03 -26.60
N ILE A 1034 33.12 -24.21 -26.34
CA ILE A 1034 34.51 -24.53 -26.70
C ILE A 1034 34.69 -24.51 -28.22
N SER A 1035 33.74 -25.06 -28.98
CA SER A 1035 33.78 -25.08 -30.44
C SER A 1035 33.78 -23.67 -31.04
N HIS A 1036 32.94 -22.76 -30.53
CA HIS A 1036 32.88 -21.37 -31.01
C HIS A 1036 34.14 -20.56 -30.66
N TRP A 1037 34.71 -20.73 -29.47
CA TRP A 1037 36.00 -20.11 -29.12
C TRP A 1037 37.17 -20.65 -29.95
N GLY A 1038 37.10 -21.90 -30.44
CA GLY A 1038 38.07 -22.49 -31.34
C GLY A 1038 37.99 -22.03 -32.81
N THR A 1039 36.99 -21.23 -33.19
CA THR A 1039 36.89 -20.65 -34.55
C THR A 1039 37.96 -19.58 -34.79
N GLU A 1040 38.23 -19.25 -36.05
CA GLU A 1040 39.15 -18.16 -36.40
C GLU A 1040 38.72 -16.81 -35.77
N ARG A 1041 37.41 -16.53 -35.74
CA ARG A 1041 36.85 -15.35 -35.06
C ARG A 1041 37.05 -15.43 -33.54
N GLY A 1042 36.80 -16.57 -32.91
CA GLY A 1042 37.06 -16.78 -31.49
C GLY A 1042 38.53 -16.55 -31.10
N LEU A 1043 39.46 -17.11 -31.89
CA LEU A 1043 40.90 -16.92 -31.71
C LEU A 1043 41.33 -15.46 -31.94
N ARG A 1044 40.77 -14.78 -32.93
CA ARG A 1044 40.99 -13.34 -33.20
C ARG A 1044 40.51 -12.47 -32.04
N VAL A 1045 39.32 -12.75 -31.51
CA VAL A 1045 38.77 -12.09 -30.31
C VAL A 1045 39.69 -12.32 -29.11
N LEU A 1046 40.16 -13.54 -28.86
CA LEU A 1046 41.11 -13.82 -27.77
C LEU A 1046 42.45 -13.07 -27.94
N GLN A 1047 42.99 -12.97 -29.15
CA GLN A 1047 44.21 -12.19 -29.42
C GLN A 1047 44.00 -10.69 -29.17
N ASN A 1048 42.86 -10.13 -29.61
CA ASN A 1048 42.54 -8.72 -29.40
C ASN A 1048 42.20 -8.44 -27.93
N LEU A 1049 41.51 -9.35 -27.24
CA LEU A 1049 41.32 -9.30 -25.79
C LEU A 1049 42.64 -9.37 -25.02
N ASN A 1050 43.66 -10.08 -25.51
CA ASN A 1050 44.99 -10.11 -24.87
C ASN A 1050 45.80 -8.82 -25.10
N LYS A 1051 45.81 -8.29 -26.34
CA LYS A 1051 46.39 -6.95 -26.63
C LYS A 1051 45.73 -5.90 -25.74
N LEU A 1052 44.40 -5.95 -25.69
CA LEU A 1052 43.59 -5.15 -24.80
C LEU A 1052 44.02 -5.43 -23.34
N CYS A 1053 44.11 -6.67 -22.86
CA CYS A 1053 44.49 -7.02 -21.47
C CYS A 1053 45.87 -6.48 -21.01
N VAL A 1054 46.86 -6.34 -21.91
CA VAL A 1054 48.13 -5.65 -21.60
C VAL A 1054 47.96 -4.11 -21.57
N THR A 1055 46.98 -3.61 -22.32
CA THR A 1055 46.67 -2.20 -22.55
C THR A 1055 45.91 -1.47 -21.41
N LEU A 1056 44.83 -1.97 -20.77
CA LEU A 1056 44.68 -3.26 -20.06
C LEU A 1056 45.36 -3.19 -18.67
N ILE A 1057 46.68 -2.99 -18.62
CA ILE A 1057 47.43 -2.86 -17.35
C ILE A 1057 48.18 -1.52 -17.28
N TRP A 1058 48.75 -1.06 -18.39
CA TRP A 1058 49.74 0.02 -18.43
C TRP A 1058 49.30 1.33 -17.77
N GLU A 1059 48.29 2.04 -18.27
CA GLU A 1059 47.87 3.28 -17.61
C GLU A 1059 47.04 3.08 -16.33
N SER A 1060 46.80 1.86 -15.83
CA SER A 1060 46.34 1.73 -14.43
C SER A 1060 47.54 2.00 -13.54
N SER A 1061 48.74 1.58 -13.95
CA SER A 1061 49.99 2.04 -13.34
C SER A 1061 50.21 3.54 -13.57
N VAL A 1062 49.86 4.11 -14.73
CA VAL A 1062 49.99 5.57 -14.97
C VAL A 1062 48.96 6.39 -14.18
N LEU A 1063 47.68 6.00 -14.13
CA LEU A 1063 46.62 6.60 -13.31
C LEU A 1063 46.98 6.53 -11.82
N LEU A 1064 47.40 5.36 -11.32
CA LEU A 1064 47.84 5.21 -9.93
C LEU A 1064 49.11 6.01 -9.65
N SER A 1065 50.02 6.15 -10.63
CA SER A 1065 51.21 7.00 -10.53
C SER A 1065 50.84 8.48 -10.45
N LEU A 1066 50.02 8.99 -11.38
CA LEU A 1066 49.51 10.38 -11.40
C LEU A 1066 48.78 10.76 -10.11
N CYS A 1067 47.97 9.84 -9.59
CA CYS A 1067 47.27 10.00 -8.30
C CYS A 1067 48.18 9.79 -7.07
N SER A 1068 49.42 9.29 -7.23
CA SER A 1068 50.38 9.17 -6.13
C SER A 1068 51.11 10.49 -5.88
N THR A 1069 51.57 10.71 -4.65
CA THR A 1069 52.35 11.90 -4.28
C THR A 1069 53.83 11.79 -4.61
N THR A 1070 54.31 10.64 -5.10
CA THR A 1070 55.74 10.25 -5.04
C THR A 1070 56.42 9.95 -6.37
N THR A 1071 55.75 10.07 -7.52
CA THR A 1071 56.36 9.83 -8.83
C THR A 1071 56.59 11.10 -9.65
N THR A 1072 57.85 11.32 -10.02
CA THR A 1072 58.24 12.19 -11.13
C THR A 1072 58.03 11.43 -12.45
N LEU A 1073 56.94 11.73 -13.16
CA LEU A 1073 56.88 11.50 -14.60
C LEU A 1073 57.79 12.53 -15.28
N ASP A 1074 58.48 12.14 -16.36
CA ASP A 1074 59.33 13.07 -17.11
C ASP A 1074 58.49 14.18 -17.76
N ASN A 1075 58.97 15.43 -17.67
CA ASN A 1075 58.32 16.63 -18.23
C ASN A 1075 58.17 16.61 -19.77
N SER A 1076 58.57 15.54 -20.45
CA SER A 1076 58.36 15.29 -21.87
C SER A 1076 57.07 14.52 -22.20
N ALA A 1077 56.36 13.99 -21.21
CA ALA A 1077 55.09 13.30 -21.43
C ALA A 1077 53.99 14.25 -21.94
N THR A 1078 53.06 13.74 -22.76
CA THR A 1078 52.03 14.58 -23.43
C THR A 1078 50.87 15.01 -22.52
N PHE A 1079 50.81 14.47 -21.29
CA PHE A 1079 49.81 14.83 -20.28
C PHE A 1079 50.42 14.67 -18.89
N ASN A 1080 50.49 15.76 -18.13
CA ASN A 1080 51.19 15.82 -16.85
C ASN A 1080 50.22 16.00 -15.66
N LYS A 1081 50.77 15.92 -14.44
CA LYS A 1081 49.99 16.05 -13.19
C LYS A 1081 49.25 17.39 -13.09
N ASP A 1082 49.81 18.46 -13.65
CA ASP A 1082 49.18 19.78 -13.72
C ASP A 1082 47.97 19.82 -14.66
N ASP A 1083 47.88 18.92 -15.64
CA ASP A 1083 46.73 18.82 -16.54
C ASP A 1083 45.58 18.05 -15.88
N LEU A 1084 45.89 17.10 -14.99
CA LEU A 1084 44.91 16.44 -14.12
C LEU A 1084 44.28 17.45 -13.15
N LEU A 1085 45.06 18.39 -12.61
CA LEU A 1085 44.55 19.46 -11.73
C LEU A 1085 43.59 20.44 -12.44
N LYS A 1086 43.65 20.58 -13.77
CA LYS A 1086 42.74 21.44 -14.56
C LYS A 1086 41.36 20.82 -14.78
N LEU A 1087 41.17 19.54 -14.46
CA LEU A 1087 39.89 18.84 -14.56
C LEU A 1087 38.99 19.02 -13.33
N PHE A 1088 39.49 19.57 -12.22
CA PHE A 1088 38.73 19.75 -10.98
C PHE A 1088 38.56 21.23 -10.65
N PRO A 1089 37.35 21.69 -10.27
CA PRO A 1089 37.13 23.08 -9.90
C PRO A 1089 37.90 23.47 -8.63
N ASN A 1090 38.25 24.76 -8.53
CA ASN A 1090 39.26 25.30 -7.61
C ASN A 1090 39.03 25.00 -6.11
N ASP A 1091 37.81 24.68 -5.68
CA ASP A 1091 37.50 24.35 -4.27
C ASP A 1091 38.41 23.24 -3.71
N VAL A 1092 38.86 22.30 -4.55
CA VAL A 1092 39.74 21.19 -4.13
C VAL A 1092 41.19 21.64 -3.90
N GLN A 1093 41.68 22.66 -4.62
CA GLN A 1093 43.08 23.12 -4.55
C GLN A 1093 43.45 23.56 -3.12
N SER A 1094 42.50 24.20 -2.42
CA SER A 1094 42.64 24.60 -1.01
C SER A 1094 43.03 23.47 -0.06
N THR A 1095 42.64 22.22 -0.36
CA THR A 1095 42.98 21.05 0.47
C THR A 1095 44.40 20.54 0.21
N VAL A 1096 44.91 20.66 -1.02
CA VAL A 1096 46.25 20.18 -1.40
C VAL A 1096 47.33 21.14 -0.88
N ASP A 1097 47.10 22.45 -0.99
CA ASP A 1097 48.03 23.47 -0.45
C ASP A 1097 48.11 23.42 1.08
N SER A 1098 47.03 23.02 1.77
CA SER A 1098 46.99 22.95 3.24
C SER A 1098 47.98 21.97 3.87
N THR A 1099 48.47 20.98 3.12
CA THR A 1099 49.44 19.98 3.61
C THR A 1099 50.91 20.34 3.38
N ASN A 1100 51.22 21.47 2.72
CA ASN A 1100 52.59 21.89 2.44
C ASN A 1100 53.16 22.94 3.43
N VAL A 1101 52.44 23.27 4.52
CA VAL A 1101 52.87 24.28 5.51
C VAL A 1101 52.69 23.84 6.97
N ALA A 1102 53.02 22.59 7.32
CA ALA A 1102 53.37 22.19 8.69
C ALA A 1102 54.06 20.81 8.75
N SER A 1103 55.30 20.79 9.27
CA SER A 1103 56.06 19.64 9.85
C SER A 1103 55.91 18.25 9.20
#